data_AF-A0A2D6LBC2-F1
#
_entry.id   AF-A0A2D6LBC2-F1
#
_cell.length_a   1.000
_cell.length_b   1.000
_cell.length_c   1.000
_cell.angle_alpha   90.00
_cell.angle_beta   90.00
_cell.angle_gamma   90.00
#
_symmetry.space_group_name_H-M   'P 1'
#
loop_
_entity.id
_entity.type
_entity.pdbx_description
1 polymer ?
#
loop_
_entity_poly.entity_id
_entity_poly.type
_entity_poly.pdbx_seq_one_letter_code
_entity_poly.pdbx_strand_id
1 'polypeptide(L)'
;MTSKKHRIAPALAFLFFFAAFFVWAEVPHDKPGPAVDRLMFRAFDVDRASRDLEAGNMDLYLFSLKTAAAERLRGDKRFQLFEAPASTVSLILNPAPAPEGELNPFAITEVRLAMQYLVDREFIARDIYRGMALPMTSHVSPQDYDYLTIFDIEKESGIFYDPEYGREQISKAMREAGAELSGGLWSYQGQPIRIRLIGRVEDERRNIADLVRTELESAGFMVSVSYRTFAAAVFSVYSSDPRSFQWHIYTEGWGRSAPSRYDFGTVNSMNAPWLGNMPGWQEIGFWQYTHSELDKIGKQLFRGEFASLEERNQIYRRMTQLGLDESVRIWLATAVNSFPARTDVSSITRDLVSGVRSPWTLREAYIPGQSELTTGHLWVWTERTTWNPIGGLGDVYSVDIWRNLQDPPMWNHPFTGIPQPMRLTYDIDTAGPGGKLSVPTSAVTWNADTDTWDSVGSGVRATSKVVFDYSKYFQSKWHHGRPIDMSDVVYSIAQGYELAYDKDKARIEVALGVTSRPFLETFRGYRVVGDNRLEVYVDYWHFEENHIASYASSTGLSMPWEILAAMDDLVFNQRRGAYSDTASSRFNVPWISLVMDRDARLVERTLRTFAKDRVVPEGIFSMGNRTLTDVGKALARYDAAMGWFKEKGHLVISNGPFFLERYDPPAQYAELRAYREPSYPYKPGDWNFGTPPTIEILKTTAERITAGRTANIEVSVNGPGRLGLKYLLIDPATRTVVEDGAARSFGGRDSFLITLQGRVTGDLFPGLYQLVLVAYSDALAVVSERIIDLDIE
;
A
#
# COMPACT_ATOMS: atom_id res chain seq x y z
N MET A 1 -80.81 15.04 8.85
CA MET A 1 -80.48 14.53 10.19
C MET A 1 -79.97 13.10 10.05
N THR A 2 -78.80 12.84 10.66
CA THR A 2 -78.16 11.53 10.93
C THR A 2 -77.94 10.56 9.76
N SER A 3 -76.79 10.71 9.09
CA SER A 3 -76.22 9.77 8.13
C SER A 3 -75.45 8.64 8.84
N LYS A 4 -75.88 7.39 8.61
CA LYS A 4 -75.15 6.15 8.95
C LYS A 4 -74.08 5.91 7.87
N LYS A 5 -72.83 5.69 8.26
CA LYS A 5 -71.81 5.06 7.40
C LYS A 5 -71.26 3.80 8.06
N HIS A 6 -71.40 2.71 7.33
CA HIS A 6 -70.83 1.40 7.61
C HIS A 6 -69.35 1.34 7.24
N ARG A 7 -68.69 0.40 7.93
CA ARG A 7 -67.29 -0.03 7.84
C ARG A 7 -66.88 -0.45 6.42
N ILE A 8 -65.67 -0.07 6.01
CA ILE A 8 -64.80 -0.83 5.12
C ILE A 8 -63.40 -0.78 5.73
N ALA A 9 -62.81 -1.95 5.98
CA ALA A 9 -61.45 -2.12 6.49
C ALA A 9 -60.41 -1.99 5.37
N PRO A 10 -59.18 -1.54 5.64
CA PRO A 10 -58.02 -1.85 4.81
C PRO A 10 -57.13 -2.90 5.50
N ALA A 11 -56.68 -3.86 4.69
CA ALA A 11 -55.77 -4.92 5.03
C ALA A 11 -54.37 -4.38 5.37
N LEU A 12 -53.78 -4.91 6.45
CA LEU A 12 -52.38 -4.72 6.82
C LEU A 12 -51.48 -5.44 5.79
N ALA A 13 -50.68 -4.69 5.05
CA ALA A 13 -49.51 -5.22 4.36
C ALA A 13 -48.33 -5.19 5.35
N PHE A 14 -47.88 -6.37 5.79
CA PHE A 14 -46.68 -6.54 6.60
C PHE A 14 -45.45 -6.32 5.70
N LEU A 15 -44.80 -5.16 5.83
CA LEU A 15 -43.43 -4.94 5.36
C LEU A 15 -42.46 -5.59 6.36
N PHE A 16 -41.86 -6.72 5.99
CA PHE A 16 -40.71 -7.27 6.69
C PHE A 16 -39.47 -6.42 6.35
N PHE A 17 -39.14 -5.47 7.23
CA PHE A 17 -37.78 -4.93 7.29
C PHE A 17 -36.87 -6.03 7.85
N PHE A 18 -35.98 -6.58 7.03
CA PHE A 18 -34.80 -7.28 7.54
C PHE A 18 -33.88 -6.22 8.17
N ALA A 19 -34.09 -5.94 9.46
CA ALA A 19 -33.09 -5.28 10.27
C ALA A 19 -31.95 -6.28 10.51
N ALA A 20 -30.83 -6.11 9.81
CA ALA A 20 -29.58 -6.70 10.23
C ALA A 20 -29.26 -6.14 11.63
N PHE A 21 -29.48 -6.94 12.67
CA PHE A 21 -29.01 -6.61 14.01
C PHE A 21 -27.49 -6.66 13.98
N PHE A 22 -26.86 -5.52 13.73
CA PHE A 22 -25.48 -5.31 14.14
C PHE A 22 -25.48 -5.36 15.68
N VAL A 23 -24.97 -6.46 16.25
CA VAL A 23 -24.60 -6.49 17.67
C VAL A 23 -23.38 -5.58 17.76
N TRP A 24 -23.60 -4.31 18.07
CA TRP A 24 -22.52 -3.41 18.45
C TRP A 24 -21.86 -4.00 19.68
N ALA A 25 -20.55 -4.29 19.59
CA ALA A 25 -19.79 -4.72 20.76
C ALA A 25 -19.94 -3.65 21.86
N GLU A 26 -20.12 -4.09 23.10
CA GLU A 26 -20.20 -3.16 24.22
C GLU A 26 -18.93 -2.30 24.26
N VAL A 27 -19.06 -1.00 24.48
CA VAL A 27 -17.88 -0.13 24.55
C VAL A 27 -17.21 -0.37 25.92
N PRO A 28 -15.92 -0.76 25.98
CA PRO A 28 -15.30 -1.21 27.23
C PRO A 28 -15.17 -0.10 28.28
N HIS A 29 -15.05 1.16 27.85
CA HIS A 29 -15.02 2.34 28.71
C HIS A 29 -15.15 3.63 27.88
N ASP A 30 -15.39 4.76 28.54
CA ASP A 30 -15.50 6.07 27.89
C ASP A 30 -14.23 6.96 28.00
N LYS A 31 -13.13 6.41 28.51
CA LYS A 31 -11.85 7.14 28.65
C LYS A 31 -11.20 7.40 27.27
N PRO A 32 -10.49 8.54 27.09
CA PRO A 32 -9.69 8.77 25.89
C PRO A 32 -8.65 7.68 25.65
N GLY A 33 -8.34 7.45 24.38
CA GLY A 33 -7.36 6.47 23.93
C GLY A 33 -8.00 5.14 23.52
N PRO A 34 -7.21 4.05 23.50
CA PRO A 34 -7.59 2.77 22.95
C PRO A 34 -8.40 1.94 23.94
N ALA A 35 -8.92 0.81 23.49
CA ALA A 35 -9.79 -0.07 24.27
C ALA A 35 -9.12 -0.77 25.45
N VAL A 36 -7.81 -1.03 25.36
CA VAL A 36 -7.01 -1.68 26.42
C VAL A 36 -5.96 -0.72 26.98
N ASP A 37 -5.55 -0.93 28.22
CA ASP A 37 -4.50 -0.12 28.87
C ASP A 37 -3.10 -0.54 28.40
N ARG A 38 -2.90 -1.82 28.04
CA ARG A 38 -1.64 -2.36 27.55
C ARG A 38 -1.84 -3.25 26.32
N LEU A 39 -0.96 -3.07 25.34
CA LEU A 39 -0.87 -3.91 24.15
C LEU A 39 0.56 -4.42 24.02
N MET A 40 0.74 -5.74 24.06
CA MET A 40 2.06 -6.37 23.99
C MET A 40 2.26 -7.05 22.65
N PHE A 41 3.35 -6.75 21.95
CA PHE A 41 3.78 -7.47 20.77
C PHE A 41 4.87 -8.49 21.13
N ARG A 42 4.76 -9.69 20.59
CA ARG A 42 5.74 -10.77 20.75
C ARG A 42 5.97 -11.53 19.45
N ALA A 43 7.21 -11.95 19.21
CA ALA A 43 7.50 -12.85 18.10
C ALA A 43 7.05 -14.28 18.41
N PHE A 44 6.40 -14.92 17.44
CA PHE A 44 6.07 -16.33 17.43
C PHE A 44 6.41 -16.91 16.06
N ASP A 45 7.11 -18.03 16.07
CA ASP A 45 7.42 -18.74 14.83
C ASP A 45 6.13 -19.22 14.16
N VAL A 46 6.03 -19.01 12.84
CA VAL A 46 4.82 -19.33 12.07
C VAL A 46 4.43 -20.82 12.15
N ASP A 47 5.38 -21.74 12.30
CA ASP A 47 5.11 -23.17 12.44
C ASP A 47 4.50 -23.54 13.81
N ARG A 48 4.68 -22.67 14.81
CA ARG A 48 4.18 -22.87 16.17
C ARG A 48 3.01 -21.96 16.54
N ALA A 49 2.80 -20.86 15.81
CA ALA A 49 1.83 -19.81 16.14
C ALA A 49 0.44 -20.35 16.50
N SER A 50 -0.08 -21.32 15.76
CA SER A 50 -1.39 -21.94 16.08
C SER A 50 -1.41 -22.65 17.44
N ARG A 51 -0.32 -23.31 17.83
CA ARG A 51 -0.20 -23.97 19.14
C ARG A 51 0.01 -22.97 20.26
N ASP A 52 0.76 -21.91 20.01
CA ASP A 52 0.97 -20.84 20.99
C ASP A 52 -0.33 -20.06 21.25
N LEU A 53 -1.17 -19.87 20.22
CA LEU A 53 -2.53 -19.34 20.37
C LEU A 53 -3.42 -20.30 21.18
N GLU A 54 -3.37 -21.61 20.90
CA GLU A 54 -4.11 -22.64 21.66
C GLU A 54 -3.69 -22.73 23.13
N ALA A 55 -2.41 -22.46 23.43
CA ALA A 55 -1.87 -22.42 24.77
C ALA A 55 -2.20 -21.13 25.53
N GLY A 56 -2.81 -20.13 24.87
CA GLY A 56 -3.11 -18.82 25.45
C GLY A 56 -1.88 -17.92 25.62
N ASN A 57 -0.81 -18.16 24.85
CA ASN A 57 0.40 -17.32 24.87
C ASN A 57 0.19 -15.99 24.13
N MET A 58 -0.85 -15.90 23.30
CA MET A 58 -1.30 -14.69 22.60
C MET A 58 -2.82 -14.73 22.43
N ASP A 59 -3.41 -13.57 22.12
CA ASP A 59 -4.85 -13.42 21.90
C ASP A 59 -5.20 -13.29 20.41
N LEU A 60 -4.28 -12.73 19.63
CA LEU A 60 -4.38 -12.55 18.18
C LEU A 60 -3.00 -12.70 17.55
N TYR A 61 -2.92 -13.25 16.33
CA TYR A 61 -1.69 -13.32 15.54
C TYR A 61 -1.82 -12.48 14.26
N LEU A 62 -0.98 -11.45 14.12
CA LEU A 62 -0.99 -10.51 12.99
C LEU A 62 -0.25 -11.00 11.75
N PHE A 63 0.48 -12.11 11.85
CA PHE A 63 1.08 -12.74 10.69
C PHE A 63 0.21 -13.89 10.20
N SER A 64 0.31 -14.23 8.91
CA SER A 64 -0.51 -15.32 8.36
C SER A 64 -0.11 -16.65 8.99
N LEU A 65 -1.10 -17.45 9.37
CA LEU A 65 -0.86 -18.89 9.55
C LEU A 65 -0.51 -19.53 8.21
N LYS A 66 0.27 -20.61 8.26
CA LYS A 66 0.38 -21.55 7.14
C LYS A 66 -0.98 -22.23 6.92
N THR A 67 -1.29 -22.55 5.66
CA THR A 67 -2.62 -23.06 5.28
C THR A 67 -3.10 -24.25 6.10
N ALA A 68 -2.23 -25.26 6.33
CA ALA A 68 -2.59 -26.44 7.12
C ALA A 68 -2.96 -26.10 8.59
N ALA A 69 -2.32 -25.09 9.19
CA ALA A 69 -2.64 -24.64 10.54
C ALA A 69 -3.95 -23.85 10.57
N ALA A 70 -4.21 -23.04 9.55
CA ALA A 70 -5.47 -22.31 9.40
C ALA A 70 -6.65 -23.28 9.22
N GLU A 71 -6.55 -24.28 8.34
CA GLU A 71 -7.58 -25.31 8.15
C GLU A 71 -7.93 -26.03 9.45
N ARG A 72 -6.91 -26.37 10.25
CA ARG A 72 -7.09 -27.01 11.56
C ARG A 72 -7.85 -26.12 12.55
N LEU A 73 -7.53 -24.82 12.61
CA LEU A 73 -8.18 -23.89 13.53
C LEU A 73 -9.58 -23.47 13.08
N ARG A 74 -9.91 -23.55 11.78
CA ARG A 74 -11.24 -23.17 11.24
C ARG A 74 -12.39 -23.94 11.90
N GLY A 75 -12.16 -25.17 12.33
CA GLY A 75 -13.15 -26.00 13.01
C GLY A 75 -13.27 -25.78 14.52
N ASP A 76 -12.38 -24.99 15.14
CA ASP A 76 -12.34 -24.77 16.58
C ASP A 76 -13.08 -23.48 16.96
N LYS A 77 -14.19 -23.62 17.70
CA LYS A 77 -15.04 -22.49 18.13
C LYS A 77 -14.36 -21.50 19.07
N ARG A 78 -13.21 -21.85 19.65
CA ARG A 78 -12.41 -20.95 20.50
C ARG A 78 -11.68 -19.88 19.70
N PHE A 79 -11.56 -20.07 18.38
CA PHE A 79 -10.84 -19.15 17.50
C PHE A 79 -11.69 -18.71 16.32
N GLN A 80 -11.40 -17.51 15.84
CA GLN A 80 -11.92 -16.96 14.60
C GLN A 80 -10.74 -16.66 13.67
N LEU A 81 -10.91 -16.98 12.39
CA LEU A 81 -9.96 -16.64 11.35
C LEU A 81 -10.46 -15.44 10.56
N PHE A 82 -9.64 -14.39 10.49
CA PHE A 82 -9.88 -13.23 9.66
C PHE A 82 -9.04 -13.35 8.40
N GLU A 83 -9.71 -13.56 7.26
CA GLU A 83 -9.05 -13.77 5.98
C GLU A 83 -9.04 -12.47 5.15
N ALA A 84 -7.89 -12.11 4.61
CA ALA A 84 -7.76 -10.98 3.70
C ALA A 84 -6.60 -11.19 2.71
N PRO A 85 -6.71 -10.70 1.46
CA PRO A 85 -5.65 -10.79 0.45
C PRO A 85 -4.50 -9.83 0.77
N ALA A 86 -3.83 -10.01 1.91
CA ALA A 86 -2.97 -9.01 2.54
C ALA A 86 -1.51 -9.03 2.08
N SER A 87 -1.16 -9.93 1.16
CA SER A 87 0.19 -10.02 0.59
C SER A 87 0.16 -10.33 -0.91
N THR A 88 1.09 -9.77 -1.67
CA THR A 88 1.32 -10.16 -3.08
C THR A 88 2.74 -10.66 -3.27
N VAL A 89 2.95 -11.51 -4.28
CA VAL A 89 4.24 -12.14 -4.58
C VAL A 89 4.57 -11.90 -6.05
N SER A 90 5.83 -11.55 -6.31
CA SER A 90 6.37 -11.33 -7.66
C SER A 90 7.79 -11.91 -7.79
N LEU A 91 8.27 -12.00 -9.02
CA LEU A 91 9.70 -12.07 -9.33
C LEU A 91 10.13 -10.70 -9.86
N ILE A 92 11.21 -10.15 -9.31
CA ILE A 92 11.92 -9.05 -9.99
C ILE A 92 13.09 -9.62 -10.75
N LEU A 93 13.18 -9.25 -12.02
CA LEU A 93 14.28 -9.59 -12.90
C LEU A 93 15.27 -8.41 -12.94
N ASN A 94 16.56 -8.70 -13.09
CA ASN A 94 17.60 -7.70 -13.22
C ASN A 94 17.86 -7.40 -14.71
N PRO A 95 17.38 -6.27 -15.27
CA PRO A 95 17.57 -5.94 -16.69
C PRO A 95 18.92 -5.25 -16.98
N ALA A 96 19.83 -5.13 -16.00
CA ALA A 96 21.10 -4.46 -16.23
C ALA A 96 21.91 -5.15 -17.34
N PRO A 97 22.54 -4.40 -18.26
CA PRO A 97 23.41 -4.99 -19.26
C PRO A 97 24.64 -5.61 -18.58
N ALA A 98 25.03 -6.78 -19.04
CA ALA A 98 26.25 -7.46 -18.60
C ALA A 98 27.51 -6.68 -19.03
N PRO A 99 28.65 -6.85 -18.33
CA PRO A 99 29.93 -6.36 -18.80
C PRO A 99 30.34 -7.02 -20.13
N GLU A 100 31.29 -6.43 -20.82
CA GLU A 100 31.82 -6.97 -22.08
C GLU A 100 32.36 -8.40 -21.89
N GLY A 101 31.99 -9.30 -22.80
CA GLY A 101 32.34 -10.72 -22.75
C GLY A 101 31.39 -11.60 -21.94
N GLU A 102 30.40 -11.01 -21.27
CA GLU A 102 29.32 -11.73 -20.58
C GLU A 102 27.96 -11.41 -21.20
N LEU A 103 26.94 -12.23 -20.90
CA LEU A 103 25.57 -12.01 -21.35
C LEU A 103 24.61 -12.19 -20.18
N ASN A 104 23.86 -11.13 -19.86
CA ASN A 104 22.73 -11.23 -18.95
C ASN A 104 21.47 -11.52 -19.77
N PRO A 105 20.84 -12.69 -19.63
CA PRO A 105 19.63 -13.03 -20.38
C PRO A 105 18.50 -12.03 -20.12
N PHE A 106 18.37 -11.48 -18.91
CA PHE A 106 17.28 -10.57 -18.55
C PHE A 106 17.47 -9.14 -19.05
N ALA A 107 18.63 -8.79 -19.62
CA ALA A 107 18.78 -7.55 -20.39
C ALA A 107 17.98 -7.59 -21.70
N ILE A 108 17.62 -8.79 -22.19
CA ILE A 108 16.85 -9.01 -23.42
C ILE A 108 15.36 -9.05 -23.07
N THR A 109 14.56 -8.15 -23.65
CA THR A 109 13.12 -8.02 -23.36
C THR A 109 12.36 -9.30 -23.71
N GLU A 110 12.69 -9.95 -24.82
CA GLU A 110 12.08 -11.20 -25.28
C GLU A 110 12.27 -12.33 -24.26
N VAL A 111 13.42 -12.37 -23.56
CA VAL A 111 13.65 -13.34 -22.48
C VAL A 111 12.82 -13.01 -21.25
N ARG A 112 12.67 -11.73 -20.89
CA ARG A 112 11.78 -11.31 -19.79
C ARG A 112 10.31 -11.63 -20.09
N LEU A 113 9.86 -11.41 -21.32
CA LEU A 113 8.53 -11.79 -21.78
C LEU A 113 8.35 -13.32 -21.75
N ALA A 114 9.32 -14.08 -22.22
CA ALA A 114 9.27 -15.54 -22.22
C ALA A 114 9.15 -16.13 -20.80
N MET A 115 9.72 -15.47 -19.79
CA MET A 115 9.56 -15.88 -18.38
C MET A 115 8.11 -15.88 -17.91
N GLN A 116 7.22 -15.07 -18.51
CA GLN A 116 5.79 -15.08 -18.19
C GLN A 116 5.15 -16.47 -18.41
N TYR A 117 5.65 -17.21 -19.40
CA TYR A 117 5.19 -18.55 -19.77
C TYR A 117 5.86 -19.68 -19.00
N LEU A 118 6.98 -19.40 -18.32
CA LEU A 118 7.68 -20.36 -17.45
C LEU A 118 7.11 -20.41 -16.03
N VAL A 119 6.16 -19.54 -15.69
CA VAL A 119 5.62 -19.45 -14.33
C VAL A 119 4.20 -20.01 -14.28
N ASP A 120 4.04 -21.12 -13.58
CA ASP A 120 2.72 -21.71 -13.32
C ASP A 120 2.02 -21.04 -12.12
N ARG A 121 1.32 -19.95 -12.40
CA ARG A 121 0.57 -19.19 -11.38
C ARG A 121 -0.60 -19.98 -10.79
N GLU A 122 -1.24 -20.83 -11.59
CA GLU A 122 -2.34 -21.67 -11.14
C GLU A 122 -1.82 -22.72 -10.16
N PHE A 123 -0.71 -23.39 -10.46
CA PHE A 123 -0.05 -24.32 -9.54
C PHE A 123 0.43 -23.61 -8.27
N ILE A 124 1.01 -22.41 -8.38
CA ILE A 124 1.40 -21.61 -7.21
C ILE A 124 0.16 -21.34 -6.34
N ALA A 125 -0.95 -20.87 -6.91
CA ALA A 125 -2.15 -20.55 -6.14
C ALA A 125 -2.84 -21.80 -5.55
N ARG A 126 -2.99 -22.86 -6.35
CA ARG A 126 -3.76 -24.06 -5.99
C ARG A 126 -2.99 -25.07 -5.17
N ASP A 127 -1.71 -25.28 -5.45
CA ASP A 127 -0.94 -26.37 -4.84
C ASP A 127 0.01 -25.84 -3.77
N ILE A 128 0.75 -24.76 -4.06
CA ILE A 128 1.67 -24.16 -3.08
C ILE A 128 0.89 -23.44 -1.97
N TYR A 129 -0.07 -22.59 -2.34
CA TYR A 129 -0.95 -21.89 -1.39
C TYR A 129 -2.21 -22.68 -1.01
N ARG A 130 -2.45 -23.85 -1.61
CA ARG A 130 -3.62 -24.73 -1.33
C ARG A 130 -4.97 -24.03 -1.53
N GLY A 131 -5.07 -23.19 -2.55
CA GLY A 131 -6.28 -22.40 -2.85
C GLY A 131 -6.44 -21.13 -1.99
N MET A 132 -5.52 -20.85 -1.06
CA MET A 132 -5.50 -19.61 -0.26
C MET A 132 -4.74 -18.49 -0.98
N ALA A 133 -4.82 -18.44 -2.30
CA ALA A 133 -4.26 -17.39 -3.13
C ALA A 133 -5.00 -17.31 -4.46
N LEU A 134 -4.92 -16.16 -5.12
CA LEU A 134 -5.39 -15.99 -6.48
C LEU A 134 -4.21 -15.68 -7.40
N PRO A 135 -4.13 -16.30 -8.60
CA PRO A 135 -3.15 -15.94 -9.62
C PRO A 135 -3.16 -14.44 -9.92
N MET A 136 -1.98 -13.86 -10.15
CA MET A 136 -1.84 -12.47 -10.56
C MET A 136 -0.96 -12.37 -11.80
N THR A 137 -1.47 -11.74 -12.86
CA THR A 137 -0.71 -11.46 -14.08
C THR A 137 -0.10 -10.06 -14.03
N SER A 138 -0.81 -9.10 -13.44
CA SER A 138 -0.34 -7.72 -13.25
C SER A 138 -0.18 -7.34 -11.78
N HIS A 139 0.16 -6.07 -11.53
CA HIS A 139 0.28 -5.49 -10.19
C HIS A 139 -1.06 -5.32 -9.47
N VAL A 140 -2.18 -5.53 -10.18
CA VAL A 140 -3.53 -5.44 -9.65
C VAL A 140 -4.02 -6.83 -9.28
N SER A 141 -4.49 -7.01 -8.05
CA SER A 141 -5.12 -8.28 -7.69
C SER A 141 -6.49 -8.42 -8.39
N PRO A 142 -6.91 -9.64 -8.78
CA PRO A 142 -8.27 -9.87 -9.29
C PRO A 142 -9.41 -9.50 -8.32
N GLN A 143 -9.10 -9.20 -7.06
CA GLN A 143 -10.07 -8.73 -6.07
C GLN A 143 -10.10 -7.21 -5.92
N ASP A 144 -9.11 -6.49 -6.46
CA ASP A 144 -9.00 -5.04 -6.29
C ASP A 144 -10.01 -4.29 -7.14
N TYR A 145 -10.44 -3.12 -6.67
CA TYR A 145 -11.39 -2.30 -7.42
C TYR A 145 -10.90 -1.93 -8.83
N ASP A 146 -9.60 -1.64 -8.97
CA ASP A 146 -8.99 -1.30 -10.25
C ASP A 146 -8.88 -2.49 -11.23
N TYR A 147 -9.20 -3.72 -10.79
CA TYR A 147 -9.36 -4.83 -11.72
C TYR A 147 -10.46 -4.53 -12.76
N LEU A 148 -11.50 -3.76 -12.41
CA LEU A 148 -12.52 -3.27 -13.35
C LEU A 148 -11.96 -2.45 -14.51
N THR A 149 -10.75 -1.92 -14.37
CA THR A 149 -10.07 -1.06 -15.33
C THR A 149 -9.21 -1.87 -16.30
N ILE A 150 -8.73 -3.06 -15.89
CA ILE A 150 -7.68 -3.81 -16.59
C ILE A 150 -7.98 -5.29 -16.81
N PHE A 151 -9.11 -5.82 -16.33
CA PHE A 151 -9.41 -7.25 -16.41
C PHE A 151 -9.45 -7.79 -17.84
N ASP A 152 -9.88 -6.99 -18.82
CA ASP A 152 -9.78 -7.32 -20.25
C ASP A 152 -8.33 -7.47 -20.70
N ILE A 153 -7.44 -6.55 -20.32
CA ILE A 153 -6.00 -6.66 -20.61
C ILE A 153 -5.44 -7.96 -20.05
N GLU A 154 -5.80 -8.33 -18.81
CA GLU A 154 -5.33 -9.59 -18.23
C GLU A 154 -5.87 -10.83 -18.97
N LYS A 155 -7.17 -10.85 -19.30
CA LYS A 155 -7.79 -11.99 -19.98
C LYS A 155 -7.32 -12.12 -21.45
N GLU A 156 -7.02 -11.02 -22.13
CA GLU A 156 -6.52 -11.00 -23.51
C GLU A 156 -5.00 -11.15 -23.62
N SER A 157 -4.25 -10.97 -22.52
CA SER A 157 -2.77 -10.97 -22.54
C SER A 157 -2.15 -12.22 -23.14
N GLY A 158 -2.88 -13.34 -23.16
CA GLY A 158 -2.35 -14.63 -23.60
C GLY A 158 -1.19 -15.10 -22.72
N ILE A 159 -1.07 -14.60 -21.49
CA ILE A 159 -0.06 -15.03 -20.52
C ILE A 159 -0.62 -16.20 -19.70
N PHE A 160 -0.02 -17.36 -19.87
CA PHE A 160 -0.35 -18.60 -19.17
C PHE A 160 0.89 -19.49 -19.14
N TYR A 161 0.83 -20.54 -18.33
CA TYR A 161 1.90 -21.50 -18.28
C TYR A 161 1.98 -22.31 -19.58
N ASP A 162 3.01 -22.02 -20.38
CA ASP A 162 3.39 -22.75 -21.60
C ASP A 162 4.93 -22.83 -21.65
N PRO A 163 5.51 -23.76 -20.88
CA PRO A 163 6.94 -23.81 -20.70
C PRO A 163 7.68 -24.22 -21.99
N GLU A 164 7.02 -24.93 -22.90
CA GLU A 164 7.59 -25.26 -24.21
C GLU A 164 7.74 -24.01 -25.08
N TYR A 165 6.66 -23.24 -25.21
CA TYR A 165 6.69 -21.96 -25.93
C TYR A 165 7.69 -20.98 -25.29
N GLY A 166 7.68 -20.85 -23.96
CA GLY A 166 8.63 -19.99 -23.23
C GLY A 166 10.08 -20.37 -23.50
N ARG A 167 10.43 -21.67 -23.47
CA ARG A 167 11.77 -22.15 -23.81
C ARG A 167 12.14 -21.92 -25.27
N GLU A 168 11.19 -22.03 -26.20
CA GLU A 168 11.41 -21.71 -27.61
C GLU A 168 11.76 -20.23 -27.79
N GLN A 169 11.00 -19.32 -27.16
CA GLN A 169 11.26 -17.89 -27.24
C GLN A 169 12.60 -17.52 -26.62
N ILE A 170 12.94 -18.09 -25.46
CA ILE A 170 14.28 -17.94 -24.86
C ILE A 170 15.34 -18.44 -25.84
N SER A 171 15.17 -19.64 -26.40
CA SER A 171 16.16 -20.22 -27.28
C SER A 171 16.39 -19.40 -28.55
N LYS A 172 15.35 -18.76 -29.08
CA LYS A 172 15.46 -17.83 -30.21
C LYS A 172 16.24 -16.58 -29.80
N ALA A 173 15.80 -15.90 -28.75
CA ALA A 173 16.40 -14.65 -28.28
C ALA A 173 17.88 -14.82 -27.87
N MET A 174 18.22 -15.92 -27.21
CA MET A 174 19.60 -16.22 -26.81
C MET A 174 20.53 -16.44 -28.01
N ARG A 175 20.07 -17.13 -29.07
CA ARG A 175 20.86 -17.30 -30.31
C ARG A 175 21.05 -15.99 -31.06
N GLU A 176 20.01 -15.16 -31.12
CA GLU A 176 20.09 -13.81 -31.72
C GLU A 176 21.07 -12.91 -30.96
N ALA A 177 21.18 -13.08 -29.64
CA ALA A 177 22.18 -12.43 -28.80
C ALA A 177 23.60 -13.02 -28.92
N GLY A 178 23.80 -14.05 -29.75
CA GLY A 178 25.10 -14.69 -29.98
C GLY A 178 25.50 -15.74 -28.95
N ALA A 179 24.55 -16.22 -28.13
CA ALA A 179 24.79 -17.36 -27.25
C ALA A 179 24.65 -18.70 -27.98
N GLU A 180 25.44 -19.67 -27.56
CA GLU A 180 25.48 -21.02 -28.13
C GLU A 180 24.98 -22.03 -27.09
N LEU A 181 24.09 -22.93 -27.51
CA LEU A 181 23.61 -24.05 -26.70
C LEU A 181 24.49 -25.26 -26.96
N SER A 182 25.32 -25.65 -25.99
CA SER A 182 26.20 -26.82 -26.08
C SER A 182 26.01 -27.72 -24.86
N GLY A 183 25.82 -29.02 -25.09
CA GLY A 183 25.58 -29.98 -24.00
C GLY A 183 24.33 -29.67 -23.16
N GLY A 184 23.35 -28.96 -23.73
CA GLY A 184 22.14 -28.51 -23.02
C GLY A 184 22.32 -27.26 -22.17
N LEU A 185 23.48 -26.59 -22.21
CA LEU A 185 23.75 -25.36 -21.47
C LEU A 185 24.06 -24.20 -22.42
N TRP A 186 23.48 -23.03 -22.13
CA TRP A 186 23.80 -21.79 -22.82
C TRP A 186 25.18 -21.30 -22.42
N SER A 187 25.96 -20.89 -23.42
CA SER A 187 27.25 -20.26 -23.25
C SER A 187 27.36 -19.02 -24.13
N TYR A 188 28.12 -18.03 -23.67
CA TYR A 188 28.47 -16.85 -24.44
C TYR A 188 29.98 -16.70 -24.42
N GLN A 189 30.61 -16.60 -25.59
CA GLN A 189 32.08 -16.56 -25.73
C GLN A 189 32.82 -17.68 -24.97
N GLY A 190 32.25 -18.89 -24.98
CA GLY A 190 32.81 -20.07 -24.30
C GLY A 190 32.59 -20.12 -22.78
N GLN A 191 31.91 -19.14 -22.19
CA GLN A 191 31.56 -19.14 -20.76
C GLN A 191 30.09 -19.51 -20.55
N PRO A 192 29.76 -20.44 -19.63
CA PRO A 192 28.38 -20.77 -19.29
C PRO A 192 27.62 -19.57 -18.72
N ILE A 193 26.37 -19.38 -19.16
CA ILE A 193 25.50 -18.31 -18.65
C ILE A 193 24.91 -18.73 -17.31
N ARG A 194 25.27 -18.01 -16.25
CA ARG A 194 24.86 -18.29 -14.87
C ARG A 194 23.79 -17.32 -14.37
N ILE A 195 22.66 -17.84 -13.91
CA ILE A 195 21.61 -17.05 -13.26
C ILE A 195 21.72 -17.20 -11.73
N ARG A 196 21.72 -16.06 -11.02
CA ARG A 196 21.68 -16.01 -9.55
C ARG A 196 20.28 -15.70 -9.07
N LEU A 197 19.61 -16.69 -8.50
CA LEU A 197 18.26 -16.57 -7.95
C LEU A 197 18.33 -16.42 -6.43
N ILE A 198 17.73 -15.35 -5.89
CA ILE A 198 17.55 -15.19 -4.44
C ILE A 198 16.16 -15.70 -4.08
N GLY A 199 16.12 -16.73 -3.22
CA GLY A 199 14.88 -17.34 -2.73
C GLY A 199 14.64 -16.98 -1.25
N ARG A 200 13.42 -16.54 -0.92
CA ARG A 200 13.01 -16.28 0.47
C ARG A 200 12.66 -17.57 1.21
N VAL A 201 12.94 -17.61 2.52
CA VAL A 201 12.86 -18.86 3.32
C VAL A 201 11.71 -18.89 4.33
N GLU A 202 11.13 -17.74 4.67
CA GLU A 202 10.12 -17.62 5.73
C GLU A 202 8.74 -18.17 5.33
N ASP A 203 8.48 -18.29 4.02
CA ASP A 203 7.16 -18.61 3.46
C ASP A 203 7.27 -19.38 2.13
N GLU A 204 6.14 -19.51 1.45
CA GLU A 204 5.95 -20.28 0.20
C GLU A 204 6.91 -19.87 -0.94
N ARG A 205 7.54 -18.69 -0.86
CA ARG A 205 8.52 -18.21 -1.85
C ARG A 205 9.74 -19.12 -2.00
N ARG A 206 10.07 -19.91 -0.99
CA ARG A 206 11.12 -20.93 -1.11
C ARG A 206 10.77 -21.95 -2.20
N ASN A 207 9.55 -22.47 -2.17
CA ASN A 207 9.06 -23.45 -3.12
C ASN A 207 8.95 -22.83 -4.52
N ILE A 208 8.53 -21.56 -4.60
CA ILE A 208 8.50 -20.80 -5.85
C ILE A 208 9.92 -20.68 -6.44
N ALA A 209 10.94 -20.41 -5.62
CA ALA A 209 12.32 -20.36 -6.10
C ALA A 209 12.79 -21.72 -6.66
N ASP A 210 12.35 -22.84 -6.07
CA ASP A 210 12.64 -24.18 -6.57
C ASP A 210 11.98 -24.46 -7.93
N LEU A 211 10.73 -24.03 -8.13
CA LEU A 211 10.02 -24.13 -9.41
C LEU A 211 10.71 -23.31 -10.49
N VAL A 212 10.99 -22.04 -10.20
CA VAL A 212 11.66 -21.11 -11.13
C VAL A 212 13.06 -21.61 -11.50
N ARG A 213 13.82 -22.16 -10.55
CA ARG A 213 15.11 -22.81 -10.84
C ARG A 213 14.93 -23.92 -11.87
N THR A 214 13.98 -24.81 -11.66
CA THR A 214 13.76 -25.99 -12.50
C THR A 214 13.42 -25.59 -13.95
N GLU A 215 12.57 -24.59 -14.12
CA GLU A 215 12.21 -24.09 -15.46
C GLU A 215 13.38 -23.43 -16.18
N LEU A 216 14.20 -22.65 -15.45
CA LEU A 216 15.39 -22.00 -16.02
C LEU A 216 16.50 -22.99 -16.36
N GLU A 217 16.72 -24.02 -15.53
CA GLU A 217 17.65 -25.11 -15.84
C GLU A 217 17.18 -25.89 -17.08
N SER A 218 15.89 -26.15 -17.20
CA SER A 218 15.28 -26.77 -18.38
C SER A 218 15.36 -25.88 -19.63
N ALA A 219 15.40 -24.56 -19.47
CA ALA A 219 15.66 -23.60 -20.54
C ALA A 219 17.15 -23.54 -20.95
N GLY A 220 18.03 -24.28 -20.27
CA GLY A 220 19.46 -24.40 -20.58
C GLY A 220 20.36 -23.44 -19.80
N PHE A 221 19.86 -22.77 -18.76
CA PHE A 221 20.71 -21.90 -17.92
C PHE A 221 21.32 -22.68 -16.76
N MET A 222 22.51 -22.24 -16.32
CA MET A 222 23.05 -22.72 -15.04
C MET A 222 22.53 -21.83 -13.91
N VAL A 223 21.70 -22.38 -13.03
CA VAL A 223 21.08 -21.60 -11.96
C VAL A 223 21.78 -21.86 -10.62
N SER A 224 22.14 -20.80 -9.91
CA SER A 224 22.59 -20.84 -8.52
C SER A 224 21.57 -20.17 -7.63
N VAL A 225 21.04 -20.90 -6.65
CA VAL A 225 20.04 -20.37 -5.70
C VAL A 225 20.71 -19.98 -4.39
N SER A 226 20.41 -18.77 -3.91
CA SER A 226 20.80 -18.29 -2.58
C SER A 226 19.54 -18.12 -1.74
N TYR A 227 19.28 -19.10 -0.86
CA TYR A 227 18.18 -19.00 0.11
C TYR A 227 18.56 -18.03 1.23
N ARG A 228 17.77 -16.98 1.43
CA ARG A 228 18.07 -15.89 2.37
C ARG A 228 16.85 -15.51 3.20
N THR A 229 17.12 -15.10 4.44
CA THR A 229 16.13 -14.46 5.31
C THR A 229 15.84 -13.02 4.86
N PHE A 230 14.85 -12.38 5.47
CA PHE A 230 14.37 -11.03 5.14
C PHE A 230 15.46 -10.01 4.95
N ALA A 231 16.22 -9.75 6.01
CA ALA A 231 17.25 -8.74 5.99
C ALA A 231 18.31 -9.04 4.92
N ALA A 232 18.81 -10.28 4.88
CA ALA A 232 19.87 -10.69 3.97
C ALA A 232 19.47 -10.63 2.49
N ALA A 233 18.23 -11.00 2.17
CA ALA A 233 17.71 -10.92 0.80
C ALA A 233 17.58 -9.47 0.35
N VAL A 234 16.95 -8.64 1.18
CA VAL A 234 16.74 -7.22 0.90
C VAL A 234 18.07 -6.49 0.67
N PHE A 235 19.08 -6.71 1.52
CA PHE A 235 20.42 -6.12 1.32
C PHE A 235 21.06 -6.52 -0.02
N SER A 236 20.81 -7.74 -0.48
CA SER A 236 21.41 -8.25 -1.71
C SER A 236 20.75 -7.67 -2.96
N VAL A 237 19.50 -7.20 -2.86
CA VAL A 237 18.69 -6.78 -4.02
C VAL A 237 18.51 -5.26 -4.04
N TYR A 238 17.86 -4.71 -3.01
CA TYR A 238 17.46 -3.31 -2.97
C TYR A 238 18.59 -2.37 -2.51
N SER A 239 19.62 -2.90 -1.85
CA SER A 239 20.77 -2.12 -1.37
C SER A 239 22.03 -2.34 -2.22
N SER A 240 21.91 -2.95 -3.41
CA SER A 240 23.04 -3.20 -4.32
C SER A 240 22.78 -2.68 -5.73
N ASP A 241 23.86 -2.30 -6.43
CA ASP A 241 23.80 -1.92 -7.84
C ASP A 241 23.42 -3.15 -8.69
N PRO A 242 22.35 -3.10 -9.49
CA PRO A 242 21.99 -4.18 -10.42
C PRO A 242 23.16 -4.61 -11.32
N ARG A 243 24.07 -3.70 -11.72
CA ARG A 243 25.26 -4.04 -12.53
C ARG A 243 26.33 -4.85 -11.79
N SER A 244 26.24 -4.98 -10.47
CA SER A 244 27.12 -5.87 -9.71
C SER A 244 26.74 -7.35 -9.84
N PHE A 245 25.57 -7.65 -10.43
CA PHE A 245 25.03 -8.99 -10.62
C PHE A 245 25.06 -9.88 -9.38
N GLN A 246 24.94 -9.31 -8.17
CA GLN A 246 24.75 -10.11 -6.94
C GLN A 246 23.47 -10.96 -7.01
N TRP A 247 22.53 -10.55 -7.85
CA TRP A 247 21.27 -11.21 -8.15
C TRP A 247 20.90 -11.01 -9.63
N HIS A 248 20.16 -11.96 -10.17
CA HIS A 248 19.49 -11.86 -11.47
C HIS A 248 17.97 -11.92 -11.30
N ILE A 249 17.51 -12.69 -10.31
CA ILE A 249 16.10 -12.85 -9.97
C ILE A 249 15.96 -12.85 -8.46
N TYR A 250 14.88 -12.25 -7.95
CA TYR A 250 14.49 -12.33 -6.55
C TYR A 250 12.99 -12.64 -6.40
N THR A 251 12.65 -13.57 -5.52
CA THR A 251 11.26 -13.84 -5.11
C THR A 251 10.78 -12.77 -4.13
N GLU A 252 10.16 -11.71 -4.65
CA GLU A 252 9.63 -10.60 -3.87
C GLU A 252 8.36 -10.98 -3.13
N GLY A 253 8.07 -10.25 -2.06
CA GLY A 253 6.78 -10.33 -1.37
C GLY A 253 6.46 -9.00 -0.72
N TRP A 254 5.23 -8.53 -0.90
CA TRP A 254 4.77 -7.20 -0.54
C TRP A 254 3.58 -7.29 0.39
N GLY A 255 3.70 -6.66 1.57
CA GLY A 255 2.57 -6.51 2.48
C GLY A 255 1.65 -5.37 2.03
N ARG A 256 0.34 -5.59 2.08
CA ARG A 256 -0.66 -4.59 1.69
C ARG A 256 -1.24 -3.90 2.92
N SER A 257 -1.47 -2.59 2.82
CA SER A 257 -1.70 -1.71 3.97
C SER A 257 -3.16 -1.31 4.20
N ALA A 258 -3.92 -1.11 3.13
CA ALA A 258 -5.33 -0.71 3.14
C ALA A 258 -5.94 -0.91 1.74
N PRO A 259 -7.28 -0.99 1.60
CA PRO A 259 -7.93 -0.90 0.30
C PRO A 259 -7.69 0.47 -0.35
N SER A 260 -7.61 0.48 -1.68
CA SER A 260 -7.58 1.69 -2.50
C SER A 260 -8.60 1.55 -3.62
N ARG A 261 -9.56 2.48 -3.71
CA ARG A 261 -10.55 2.46 -4.79
C ARG A 261 -9.96 2.90 -6.13
N TYR A 262 -9.11 3.91 -6.11
CA TYR A 262 -8.44 4.45 -7.29
C TYR A 262 -6.94 4.50 -7.01
N ASP A 263 -6.24 3.42 -7.34
CA ASP A 263 -4.80 3.32 -7.18
C ASP A 263 -4.06 4.31 -8.10
N PHE A 264 -3.05 4.97 -7.57
CA PHE A 264 -2.08 5.71 -8.38
C PHE A 264 -0.64 5.43 -7.91
N GLY A 265 -0.47 4.88 -6.70
CA GLY A 265 0.82 4.62 -6.10
C GLY A 265 1.39 3.24 -6.45
N THR A 266 0.56 2.20 -6.48
CA THR A 266 1.01 0.83 -6.77
C THR A 266 1.45 0.70 -8.22
N VAL A 267 0.62 1.14 -9.17
CA VAL A 267 0.99 1.13 -10.59
C VAL A 267 2.30 1.90 -10.88
N ASN A 268 2.52 3.04 -10.21
CA ASN A 268 3.75 3.81 -10.34
C ASN A 268 4.94 3.10 -9.70
N SER A 269 4.82 2.68 -8.44
CA SER A 269 5.94 2.05 -7.72
C SER A 269 6.34 0.73 -8.36
N MET A 270 5.39 0.02 -8.97
CA MET A 270 5.63 -1.31 -9.48
C MET A 270 6.07 -1.36 -10.95
N ASN A 271 5.94 -0.26 -11.70
CA ASN A 271 6.26 -0.23 -13.14
C ASN A 271 7.13 0.96 -13.53
N ALA A 272 6.97 2.12 -12.90
CA ALA A 272 7.59 3.37 -13.35
C ALA A 272 8.91 3.64 -12.59
N PRO A 273 10.05 3.77 -13.30
CA PRO A 273 11.36 4.01 -12.69
C PRO A 273 11.43 5.18 -11.71
N TRP A 274 10.74 6.28 -12.02
CA TRP A 274 10.86 7.53 -11.26
C TRP A 274 10.49 7.41 -9.77
N LEU A 275 9.67 6.43 -9.38
CA LEU A 275 9.20 6.27 -7.99
C LEU A 275 10.12 5.38 -7.14
N GLY A 276 11.25 4.88 -7.68
CA GLY A 276 12.31 4.27 -6.86
C GLY A 276 12.17 2.78 -6.54
N ASN A 277 11.16 2.09 -7.07
CA ASN A 277 10.94 0.65 -6.83
C ASN A 277 11.22 -0.23 -8.07
N MET A 278 11.92 0.30 -9.07
CA MET A 278 12.44 -0.44 -10.23
C MET A 278 13.97 -0.57 -10.15
N PRO A 279 14.59 -1.61 -10.75
CA PRO A 279 16.02 -1.87 -10.62
C PRO A 279 16.89 -0.63 -10.82
N GLY A 280 17.68 -0.31 -9.80
CA GLY A 280 18.45 0.94 -9.71
C GLY A 280 17.96 1.85 -8.59
N TRP A 281 16.68 1.73 -8.22
CA TRP A 281 16.10 2.28 -6.99
C TRP A 281 16.18 3.82 -6.85
N GLN A 282 16.43 4.53 -7.96
CA GLN A 282 16.80 5.96 -7.97
C GLN A 282 18.06 6.28 -7.15
N GLU A 283 18.91 5.29 -6.93
CA GLU A 283 20.12 5.41 -6.15
C GLU A 283 21.31 5.90 -6.96
N ILE A 284 22.07 6.82 -6.37
CA ILE A 284 23.23 7.40 -7.01
C ILE A 284 24.37 6.39 -7.16
N GLY A 285 24.94 6.36 -8.35
CA GLY A 285 26.03 5.44 -8.69
C GLY A 285 25.55 4.05 -9.09
N PHE A 286 24.27 3.72 -8.92
CA PHE A 286 23.70 2.48 -9.43
C PHE A 286 23.30 2.64 -10.88
N TRP A 287 23.34 1.54 -11.64
CA TRP A 287 22.67 1.49 -12.92
C TRP A 287 21.16 1.60 -12.74
N GLN A 288 20.52 2.43 -13.56
CA GLN A 288 19.08 2.65 -13.53
C GLN A 288 18.40 1.99 -14.72
N TYR A 289 17.38 1.17 -14.46
CA TYR A 289 16.35 0.89 -15.45
C TYR A 289 15.59 2.18 -15.76
N THR A 290 15.33 2.46 -17.04
CA THR A 290 14.70 3.70 -17.49
C THR A 290 13.63 3.41 -18.52
N HIS A 291 12.49 4.10 -18.44
CA HIS A 291 11.41 3.99 -19.41
C HIS A 291 10.63 5.30 -19.47
N SER A 292 10.88 6.10 -20.52
CA SER A 292 10.40 7.49 -20.58
C SER A 292 8.87 7.62 -20.65
N GLU A 293 8.18 6.73 -21.36
CA GLU A 293 6.71 6.76 -21.44
C GLU A 293 6.07 6.46 -20.08
N LEU A 294 6.43 5.33 -19.44
CA LEU A 294 6.03 4.98 -18.06
C LEU A 294 6.29 6.11 -17.06
N ASP A 295 7.47 6.75 -17.12
CA ASP A 295 7.76 7.89 -16.23
C ASP A 295 6.85 9.09 -16.50
N LYS A 296 6.60 9.40 -17.77
CA LYS A 296 5.74 10.52 -18.16
C LYS A 296 4.30 10.29 -17.72
N ILE A 297 3.69 9.17 -18.13
CA ILE A 297 2.29 8.88 -17.85
C ILE A 297 2.07 8.51 -16.38
N GLY A 298 3.08 7.93 -15.73
CA GLY A 298 3.08 7.65 -14.30
C GLY A 298 3.03 8.92 -13.47
N LYS A 299 3.87 9.92 -13.80
CA LYS A 299 3.80 11.26 -13.19
C LYS A 299 2.47 11.95 -13.51
N GLN A 300 1.96 11.82 -14.73
CA GLN A 300 0.65 12.37 -15.12
C GLN A 300 -0.47 11.82 -14.22
N LEU A 301 -0.54 10.49 -14.07
CA LEU A 301 -1.50 9.84 -13.17
C LEU A 301 -1.31 10.27 -11.71
N PHE A 302 -0.07 10.24 -11.23
CA PHE A 302 0.27 10.57 -9.84
C PHE A 302 -0.12 12.02 -9.49
N ARG A 303 0.03 12.96 -10.42
CA ARG A 303 -0.28 14.38 -10.26
C ARG A 303 -1.73 14.75 -10.57
N GLY A 304 -2.59 13.77 -10.88
CA GLY A 304 -4.00 14.05 -11.20
C GLY A 304 -4.19 14.83 -12.50
N GLU A 305 -3.27 14.66 -13.47
CA GLU A 305 -3.28 15.35 -14.76
C GLU A 305 -4.19 14.61 -15.78
N PHE A 306 -5.45 14.45 -15.41
CA PHE A 306 -6.52 13.86 -16.24
C PHE A 306 -7.84 14.60 -16.02
N ALA A 307 -8.78 14.53 -16.97
CA ALA A 307 -10.03 15.26 -16.95
C ALA A 307 -11.25 14.45 -16.52
N SER A 308 -11.14 13.12 -16.46
CA SER A 308 -12.23 12.25 -16.02
C SER A 308 -11.74 10.89 -15.52
N LEU A 309 -12.66 10.08 -15.00
CA LEU A 309 -12.39 8.67 -14.67
C LEU A 309 -11.95 7.88 -15.91
N GLU A 310 -12.54 8.14 -17.07
CA GLU A 310 -12.19 7.48 -18.33
C GLU A 310 -10.74 7.78 -18.74
N GLU A 311 -10.31 9.05 -18.68
CA GLU A 311 -8.92 9.41 -19.01
C GLU A 311 -7.93 8.83 -17.98
N ARG A 312 -8.27 8.89 -16.69
CA ARG A 312 -7.48 8.21 -15.64
C ARG A 312 -7.31 6.73 -15.99
N ASN A 313 -8.40 6.07 -16.36
CA ASN A 313 -8.39 4.64 -16.68
C ASN A 313 -7.58 4.34 -17.94
N GLN A 314 -7.60 5.20 -18.96
CA GLN A 314 -6.75 5.05 -20.14
C GLN A 314 -5.25 5.12 -19.77
N ILE A 315 -4.86 6.05 -18.91
CA ILE A 315 -3.48 6.14 -18.42
C ILE A 315 -3.11 4.88 -17.64
N TYR A 316 -3.96 4.47 -16.68
CA TYR A 316 -3.74 3.28 -15.84
C TYR A 316 -3.60 1.99 -16.68
N ARG A 317 -4.47 1.83 -17.69
CA ARG A 317 -4.41 0.74 -18.66
C ARG A 317 -3.11 0.73 -19.45
N ARG A 318 -2.69 1.90 -19.97
CA ARG A 318 -1.44 2.01 -20.72
C ARG A 318 -0.22 1.68 -19.87
N MET A 319 -0.18 2.14 -18.61
CA MET A 319 0.88 1.76 -17.67
C MET A 319 0.90 0.26 -17.40
N THR A 320 -0.27 -0.36 -17.22
CA THR A 320 -0.41 -1.80 -16.99
C THR A 320 0.12 -2.58 -18.20
N GLN A 321 -0.28 -2.20 -19.41
CA GLN A 321 0.21 -2.81 -20.65
C GLN A 321 1.73 -2.69 -20.77
N LEU A 322 2.29 -1.49 -20.59
CA LEU A 322 3.75 -1.28 -20.64
C LEU A 322 4.49 -2.09 -19.57
N GLY A 323 3.93 -2.25 -18.37
CA GLY A 323 4.48 -3.11 -17.33
C GLY A 323 4.55 -4.58 -17.76
N LEU A 324 3.50 -5.08 -18.43
CA LEU A 324 3.48 -6.43 -19.02
C LEU A 324 4.47 -6.55 -20.19
N ASP A 325 4.52 -5.57 -21.08
CA ASP A 325 5.40 -5.55 -22.25
C ASP A 325 6.89 -5.52 -21.85
N GLU A 326 7.22 -4.84 -20.74
CA GLU A 326 8.58 -4.78 -20.22
C GLU A 326 8.95 -5.98 -19.35
N SER A 327 7.98 -6.56 -18.63
CA SER A 327 8.14 -7.76 -17.79
C SER A 327 9.36 -7.72 -16.85
N VAL A 328 9.79 -6.53 -16.41
CA VAL A 328 10.86 -6.39 -15.40
C VAL A 328 10.44 -7.00 -14.06
N ARG A 329 9.14 -6.94 -13.77
CA ARG A 329 8.51 -7.60 -12.62
C ARG A 329 7.41 -8.54 -13.11
N ILE A 330 7.48 -9.80 -12.68
CA ILE A 330 6.54 -10.87 -13.03
C ILE A 330 5.70 -11.15 -11.81
N TRP A 331 4.42 -10.79 -11.86
CA TRP A 331 3.48 -11.06 -10.77
C TRP A 331 3.11 -12.54 -10.72
N LEU A 332 2.92 -13.09 -9.51
CA LEU A 332 2.66 -14.51 -9.31
C LEU A 332 1.27 -14.74 -8.72
N ALA A 333 1.03 -14.18 -7.54
CA ALA A 333 -0.20 -14.40 -6.79
C ALA A 333 -0.45 -13.31 -5.75
N THR A 334 -1.72 -13.12 -5.40
CA THR A 334 -2.13 -12.49 -4.13
C THR A 334 -2.46 -13.61 -3.14
N ALA A 335 -1.84 -13.58 -1.96
CA ALA A 335 -2.09 -14.56 -0.91
C ALA A 335 -3.20 -14.08 0.02
N VAL A 336 -4.20 -14.93 0.23
CA VAL A 336 -5.25 -14.75 1.24
C VAL A 336 -4.67 -15.20 2.58
N ASN A 337 -4.24 -14.23 3.37
CA ASN A 337 -3.66 -14.46 4.68
C ASN A 337 -4.76 -14.75 5.72
N SER A 338 -4.53 -15.75 6.56
CA SER A 338 -5.43 -16.10 7.67
C SER A 338 -4.85 -15.61 9.00
N PHE A 339 -5.49 -14.60 9.58
CA PHE A 339 -5.12 -14.03 10.88
C PHE A 339 -6.02 -14.60 11.98
N PRO A 340 -5.50 -15.48 12.86
CA PRO A 340 -6.30 -16.08 13.91
C PRO A 340 -6.40 -15.15 15.13
N ALA A 341 -7.55 -15.14 15.77
CA ALA A 341 -7.75 -14.55 17.09
C ALA A 341 -8.64 -15.45 17.94
N ARG A 342 -8.57 -15.31 19.26
CA ARG A 342 -9.54 -15.94 20.16
C ARG A 342 -10.92 -15.31 19.94
N THR A 343 -11.98 -16.11 20.04
CA THR A 343 -13.37 -15.65 19.84
C THR A 343 -13.85 -14.65 20.90
N ASP A 344 -13.16 -14.56 22.05
CA ASP A 344 -13.45 -13.58 23.09
C ASP A 344 -12.78 -12.21 22.87
N VAL A 345 -11.92 -12.06 21.84
CA VAL A 345 -11.44 -10.75 21.39
C VAL A 345 -12.55 -10.05 20.62
N SER A 346 -13.06 -8.97 21.21
CA SER A 346 -14.16 -8.16 20.68
C SER A 346 -13.66 -6.99 19.82
N SER A 347 -14.57 -6.34 19.08
CA SER A 347 -14.32 -5.10 18.31
C SER A 347 -13.22 -5.18 17.25
N ILE A 348 -13.12 -6.31 16.55
CA ILE A 348 -12.21 -6.46 15.40
C ILE A 348 -12.84 -5.88 14.12
N THR A 349 -12.18 -4.89 13.52
CA THR A 349 -12.49 -4.42 12.16
C THR A 349 -11.75 -5.30 11.14
N ARG A 350 -12.47 -5.91 10.19
CA ARG A 350 -11.86 -6.66 9.10
C ARG A 350 -11.68 -5.76 7.88
N ASP A 351 -10.54 -5.10 7.78
CA ASP A 351 -10.17 -4.33 6.58
C ASP A 351 -10.10 -5.25 5.35
N LEU A 352 -10.67 -4.82 4.21
CA LEU A 352 -10.82 -5.67 3.03
C LEU A 352 -9.49 -6.18 2.45
N VAL A 353 -8.40 -5.44 2.66
CA VAL A 353 -7.09 -5.76 2.08
C VAL A 353 -6.11 -6.20 3.16
N SER A 354 -5.96 -5.43 4.24
CA SER A 354 -4.98 -5.69 5.29
C SER A 354 -5.50 -6.60 6.41
N GLY A 355 -6.78 -6.97 6.39
CA GLY A 355 -7.41 -7.78 7.43
C GLY A 355 -7.41 -7.07 8.78
N VAL A 356 -6.73 -7.66 9.76
CA VAL A 356 -6.65 -7.15 11.14
C VAL A 356 -5.44 -6.23 11.38
N ARG A 357 -4.64 -5.96 10.34
CA ARG A 357 -3.40 -5.18 10.44
C ARG A 357 -3.58 -3.68 10.24
N SER A 358 -4.80 -3.25 9.88
CA SER A 358 -5.16 -1.84 9.77
C SER A 358 -5.15 -1.15 11.14
N PRO A 359 -5.00 0.19 11.21
CA PRO A 359 -5.10 0.91 12.48
C PRO A 359 -6.45 0.71 13.18
N TRP A 360 -7.50 0.30 12.47
CA TRP A 360 -8.87 0.14 12.96
C TRP A 360 -9.08 -1.06 13.91
N THR A 361 -8.11 -1.97 14.00
CA THR A 361 -8.29 -3.21 14.77
C THR A 361 -7.75 -3.10 16.18
N LEU A 362 -6.42 -3.07 16.36
CA LEU A 362 -5.81 -3.19 17.69
C LEU A 362 -6.07 -2.01 18.62
N ARG A 363 -6.50 -0.87 18.07
CA ARG A 363 -6.93 0.30 18.86
C ARG A 363 -8.29 0.09 19.53
N GLU A 364 -9.13 -0.73 18.92
CA GLU A 364 -10.51 -1.00 19.32
C GLU A 364 -10.67 -2.37 20.00
N ALA A 365 -9.76 -3.31 19.71
CA ALA A 365 -9.83 -4.67 20.20
C ALA A 365 -9.63 -4.77 21.72
N TYR A 366 -10.46 -5.58 22.37
CA TYR A 366 -10.35 -5.87 23.80
C TYR A 366 -10.97 -7.23 24.14
N ILE A 367 -10.62 -7.78 25.30
CA ILE A 367 -11.32 -8.93 25.90
C ILE A 367 -12.10 -8.42 27.12
N PRO A 368 -13.42 -8.68 27.23
CA PRO A 368 -14.21 -8.22 28.36
C PRO A 368 -13.59 -8.58 29.72
N GLY A 369 -13.48 -7.60 30.62
CA GLY A 369 -12.88 -7.77 31.94
C GLY A 369 -11.35 -7.80 31.97
N GLN A 370 -10.67 -7.67 30.83
CA GLN A 370 -9.20 -7.56 30.75
C GLN A 370 -8.78 -6.15 30.33
N SER A 371 -7.65 -5.69 30.85
CA SER A 371 -7.05 -4.39 30.51
C SER A 371 -5.83 -4.52 29.60
N GLU A 372 -5.49 -5.74 29.18
CA GLU A 372 -4.31 -6.03 28.38
C GLU A 372 -4.67 -6.95 27.21
N LEU A 373 -3.91 -6.82 26.11
CA LEU A 373 -4.00 -7.73 24.96
C LEU A 373 -2.58 -8.14 24.53
N THR A 374 -2.36 -9.43 24.28
CA THR A 374 -1.11 -9.94 23.71
C THR A 374 -1.28 -10.26 22.23
N THR A 375 -0.56 -9.54 21.39
CA THR A 375 -0.53 -9.74 19.95
C THR A 375 0.75 -10.45 19.53
N GLY A 376 0.61 -11.57 18.82
CA GLY A 376 1.73 -12.24 18.18
C GLY A 376 2.01 -11.71 16.77
N HIS A 377 3.28 -11.74 16.37
CA HIS A 377 3.74 -11.52 14.99
C HIS A 377 4.90 -12.48 14.69
N LEU A 378 5.30 -12.68 13.42
CA LEU A 378 6.51 -13.47 13.11
C LEU A 378 7.79 -12.88 13.73
N TRP A 379 7.99 -11.58 13.60
CA TRP A 379 9.07 -10.82 14.22
C TRP A 379 8.51 -9.53 14.82
N VAL A 380 9.14 -9.05 15.88
CA VAL A 380 8.99 -7.66 16.38
C VAL A 380 10.12 -6.79 15.85
N TRP A 381 11.30 -7.38 15.64
CA TRP A 381 12.48 -6.70 15.11
C TRP A 381 13.34 -7.64 14.26
N THR A 382 13.91 -7.11 13.19
CA THR A 382 14.99 -7.74 12.41
C THR A 382 16.12 -6.74 12.22
N GLU A 383 17.29 -7.16 11.72
CA GLU A 383 18.41 -6.25 11.43
C GLU A 383 18.07 -5.17 10.39
N ARG A 384 16.97 -5.32 9.65
CA ARG A 384 16.43 -4.33 8.71
C ARG A 384 15.30 -3.47 9.28
N THR A 385 14.88 -3.71 10.52
CA THR A 385 13.80 -2.98 11.17
C THR A 385 14.28 -1.68 11.78
N THR A 386 13.94 -0.57 11.12
CA THR A 386 14.43 0.77 11.43
C THR A 386 13.28 1.73 11.67
N TRP A 387 13.32 2.42 12.81
CA TRP A 387 12.28 3.38 13.21
C TRP A 387 12.78 4.82 13.06
N ASN A 388 12.81 5.30 11.83
CA ASN A 388 12.82 6.72 11.53
C ASN A 388 11.69 7.03 10.54
N PRO A 389 10.98 8.17 10.68
CA PRO A 389 9.79 8.46 9.88
C PRO A 389 10.08 8.95 8.46
N ILE A 390 11.35 9.06 8.04
CA ILE A 390 11.76 9.66 6.77
C ILE A 390 12.11 8.60 5.72
N GLY A 391 13.08 7.73 6.03
CA GLY A 391 13.49 6.62 5.17
C GLY A 391 13.49 5.26 5.88
N GLY A 392 12.84 5.16 7.04
CA GLY A 392 12.62 3.92 7.80
C GLY A 392 11.19 3.40 7.68
N LEU A 393 10.76 2.56 8.63
CA LEU A 393 9.41 1.96 8.67
C LEU A 393 9.05 1.21 7.37
N GLY A 394 10.03 0.54 6.77
CA GLY A 394 9.88 -0.14 5.47
C GLY A 394 9.43 -1.60 5.54
N ASP A 395 9.20 -2.14 6.74
CA ASP A 395 8.77 -3.53 6.94
C ASP A 395 7.46 -3.62 7.73
N VAL A 396 6.75 -4.74 7.57
CA VAL A 396 5.47 -4.97 8.26
C VAL A 396 5.61 -5.04 9.78
N TYR A 397 6.77 -5.46 10.30
CA TYR A 397 7.03 -5.64 11.73
C TYR A 397 7.03 -4.31 12.49
N SER A 398 7.68 -3.29 11.91
CA SER A 398 7.68 -1.92 12.42
C SER A 398 6.39 -1.18 12.12
N VAL A 399 5.87 -1.29 10.89
CA VAL A 399 4.66 -0.57 10.46
C VAL A 399 3.44 -0.96 11.28
N ASP A 400 3.24 -2.24 11.56
CA ASP A 400 2.05 -2.70 12.27
C ASP A 400 2.06 -2.25 13.75
N ILE A 401 3.24 -2.08 14.35
CA ILE A 401 3.37 -1.47 15.68
C ILE A 401 3.18 0.05 15.59
N TRP A 402 3.85 0.71 14.63
CA TRP A 402 3.79 2.17 14.43
C TRP A 402 2.37 2.67 14.19
N ARG A 403 1.53 1.92 13.48
CA ARG A 403 0.10 2.19 13.28
C ARG A 403 -0.72 2.26 14.57
N ASN A 404 -0.19 1.84 15.72
CA ASN A 404 -0.86 2.01 17.01
C ASN A 404 -0.34 3.23 17.79
N LEU A 405 0.78 3.81 17.34
CA LEU A 405 1.48 4.90 18.00
C LEU A 405 1.21 6.27 17.37
N GLN A 406 0.79 6.29 16.11
CA GLN A 406 0.61 7.53 15.32
C GLN A 406 -0.81 7.65 14.79
N ASP A 407 -1.39 8.84 14.90
CA ASP A 407 -2.59 9.20 14.14
C ASP A 407 -2.20 9.96 12.87
N PRO A 408 -2.36 9.35 11.67
CA PRO A 408 -2.18 10.07 10.42
C PRO A 408 -3.29 11.13 10.23
N PRO A 409 -3.07 12.13 9.36
CA PRO A 409 -4.08 13.14 9.06
C PRO A 409 -5.38 12.52 8.53
N MET A 410 -5.22 11.56 7.63
CA MET A 410 -6.26 10.84 6.91
C MET A 410 -5.84 9.37 6.75
N TRP A 411 -6.81 8.48 6.52
CA TRP A 411 -6.57 7.07 6.19
C TRP A 411 -7.67 6.56 5.27
N ASN A 412 -7.43 5.49 4.52
CA ASN A 412 -8.46 4.90 3.66
C ASN A 412 -9.51 4.18 4.51
N HIS A 413 -10.79 4.42 4.21
CA HIS A 413 -11.88 3.70 4.84
C HIS A 413 -11.74 2.18 4.55
N PRO A 414 -11.89 1.29 5.56
CA PRO A 414 -11.52 -0.13 5.44
C PRO A 414 -12.34 -0.93 4.43
N PHE A 415 -13.49 -0.38 4.02
CA PHE A 415 -14.40 -0.99 3.04
C PHE A 415 -14.43 -0.25 1.70
N THR A 416 -14.74 1.06 1.68
CA THR A 416 -14.84 1.82 0.42
C THR A 416 -13.50 2.12 -0.23
N GLY A 417 -12.37 2.01 0.48
CA GLY A 417 -11.04 2.35 -0.04
C GLY A 417 -10.84 3.83 -0.39
N ILE A 418 -11.79 4.69 -0.04
CA ILE A 418 -11.71 6.15 -0.23
C ILE A 418 -11.02 6.76 1.00
N PRO A 419 -10.09 7.72 0.83
CA PRO A 419 -9.51 8.45 1.95
C PRO A 419 -10.58 9.13 2.81
N GLN A 420 -10.42 9.09 4.14
CA GLN A 420 -11.30 9.78 5.07
C GLN A 420 -10.48 10.54 6.14
N PRO A 421 -11.03 11.63 6.70
CA PRO A 421 -10.43 12.32 7.83
C PRO A 421 -10.16 11.37 9.01
N MET A 422 -8.92 11.38 9.53
CA MET A 422 -8.60 10.74 10.80
C MET A 422 -8.35 11.77 11.88
N ARG A 423 -7.46 12.75 11.71
CA ARG A 423 -7.35 13.92 12.61
C ARG A 423 -7.46 15.25 11.90
N LEU A 424 -7.34 15.25 10.58
CA LEU A 424 -7.37 16.45 9.77
C LEU A 424 -8.72 16.54 9.04
N THR A 425 -9.51 17.56 9.38
CA THR A 425 -10.72 17.91 8.62
C THR A 425 -10.40 18.98 7.60
N TYR A 426 -11.22 19.10 6.55
CA TYR A 426 -10.90 20.00 5.44
C TYR A 426 -12.13 20.49 4.69
N ASP A 427 -11.96 21.65 4.06
CA ASP A 427 -12.84 22.18 3.01
C ASP A 427 -12.07 22.21 1.68
N ILE A 428 -12.73 21.80 0.59
CA ILE A 428 -12.12 21.73 -0.74
C ILE A 428 -12.79 22.75 -1.66
N ASP A 429 -11.97 23.47 -2.41
CA ASP A 429 -12.38 24.37 -3.49
C ASP A 429 -11.54 24.00 -4.71
N THR A 430 -12.17 23.59 -5.81
CA THR A 430 -11.48 23.15 -7.02
C THR A 430 -12.08 23.79 -8.26
N ALA A 431 -11.24 24.18 -9.21
CA ALA A 431 -11.68 24.70 -10.50
C ALA A 431 -11.96 23.58 -11.52
N GLY A 432 -11.92 22.32 -11.10
CA GLY A 432 -12.01 21.17 -11.98
C GLY A 432 -10.74 20.97 -12.81
N PRO A 433 -10.72 19.98 -13.72
CA PRO A 433 -9.48 19.58 -14.41
C PRO A 433 -8.97 20.61 -15.43
N GLY A 434 -9.85 21.47 -15.97
CA GLY A 434 -9.49 22.49 -16.95
C GLY A 434 -9.39 23.93 -16.40
N GLY A 435 -9.80 24.14 -15.16
CA GLY A 435 -9.86 25.47 -14.54
C GLY A 435 -8.67 25.76 -13.64
N LYS A 436 -8.56 27.02 -13.20
CA LYS A 436 -7.56 27.46 -12.23
C LYS A 436 -8.13 28.49 -11.27
N LEU A 437 -7.80 28.36 -9.98
CA LEU A 437 -8.08 29.31 -8.91
C LEU A 437 -6.90 30.27 -8.73
N SER A 438 -7.17 31.52 -8.34
CA SER A 438 -6.11 32.45 -7.96
C SER A 438 -5.48 32.06 -6.63
N VAL A 439 -4.15 32.09 -6.56
CA VAL A 439 -3.42 31.96 -5.30
C VAL A 439 -3.16 33.36 -4.73
N PRO A 440 -3.51 33.64 -3.46
CA PRO A 440 -3.24 34.92 -2.84
C PRO A 440 -1.74 35.21 -2.77
N THR A 441 -1.36 36.48 -2.94
CA THR A 441 0.05 36.92 -2.82
C THR A 441 0.62 36.76 -1.41
N SER A 442 -0.24 36.58 -0.40
CA SER A 442 0.13 36.23 0.98
C SER A 442 0.42 34.75 1.19
N ALA A 443 0.20 33.90 0.19
CA ALA A 443 0.70 32.53 0.22
C ALA A 443 2.22 32.52 0.03
N VAL A 444 2.87 31.51 0.61
CA VAL A 444 4.32 31.34 0.59
C VAL A 444 4.71 29.92 0.20
N THR A 445 5.94 29.77 -0.27
CA THR A 445 6.61 28.48 -0.51
C THR A 445 7.97 28.50 0.16
N TRP A 446 8.42 27.35 0.63
CA TRP A 446 9.76 27.24 1.21
C TRP A 446 10.83 27.25 0.11
N ASN A 447 11.83 28.10 0.27
CA ASN A 447 12.99 28.20 -0.60
C ASN A 447 14.21 27.59 0.10
N ALA A 448 14.60 26.40 -0.32
CA ALA A 448 15.72 25.65 0.26
C ALA A 448 17.11 26.20 -0.14
N ASP A 449 17.21 27.16 -1.08
CA ASP A 449 18.49 27.81 -1.39
C ASP A 449 18.78 28.97 -0.42
N THR A 450 17.74 29.55 0.21
CA THR A 450 17.86 30.72 1.10
C THR A 450 17.38 30.46 2.53
N ASP A 451 16.87 29.26 2.82
CA ASP A 451 16.24 28.89 4.10
C ASP A 451 15.12 29.86 4.51
N THR A 452 14.28 30.29 3.56
CA THR A 452 13.18 31.26 3.80
C THR A 452 11.84 30.84 3.21
N TRP A 453 10.77 31.35 3.81
CA TRP A 453 9.43 31.33 3.21
C TRP A 453 9.25 32.52 2.28
N ASP A 454 9.31 32.27 0.97
CA ASP A 454 9.17 33.30 -0.05
C ASP A 454 7.71 33.44 -0.47
N SER A 455 7.28 34.68 -0.75
CA SER A 455 5.96 34.92 -1.35
C SER A 455 5.89 34.25 -2.72
N VAL A 456 4.76 33.62 -3.01
CA VAL A 456 4.50 33.02 -4.33
C VAL A 456 4.48 34.07 -5.45
N GLY A 457 4.29 35.35 -5.13
CA GLY A 457 4.18 36.43 -6.11
C GLY A 457 2.77 36.60 -6.70
N SER A 458 2.63 37.55 -7.62
CA SER A 458 1.35 37.84 -8.29
C SER A 458 1.12 36.92 -9.50
N GLY A 459 -0.15 36.62 -9.79
CA GLY A 459 -0.53 35.83 -10.97
C GLY A 459 -0.37 34.32 -10.83
N VAL A 460 0.08 33.82 -9.67
CA VAL A 460 0.11 32.38 -9.38
C VAL A 460 -1.30 31.82 -9.29
N ARG A 461 -1.49 30.63 -9.86
CA ARG A 461 -2.76 29.93 -9.89
C ARG A 461 -2.57 28.45 -9.56
N ALA A 462 -3.63 27.82 -9.05
CA ALA A 462 -3.65 26.39 -8.68
C ALA A 462 -4.93 25.72 -9.20
N THR A 463 -4.93 24.40 -9.38
CA THR A 463 -6.15 23.65 -9.74
C THR A 463 -7.12 23.56 -8.56
N SER A 464 -6.58 23.27 -7.38
CA SER A 464 -7.37 23.04 -6.16
C SER A 464 -6.76 23.77 -4.96
N LYS A 465 -7.62 24.17 -4.04
CA LYS A 465 -7.30 24.74 -2.73
C LYS A 465 -7.96 23.88 -1.68
N VAL A 466 -7.18 23.42 -0.72
CA VAL A 466 -7.69 22.69 0.45
C VAL A 466 -7.41 23.51 1.69
N VAL A 467 -8.44 23.76 2.49
CA VAL A 467 -8.31 24.43 3.79
C VAL A 467 -8.34 23.36 4.86
N PHE A 468 -7.19 23.03 5.42
CA PHE A 468 -7.07 22.04 6.48
C PHE A 468 -7.28 22.67 7.85
N ASP A 469 -8.02 21.99 8.72
CA ASP A 469 -8.26 22.37 10.12
C ASP A 469 -7.60 21.36 11.07
N TYR A 470 -6.55 21.81 11.75
CA TYR A 470 -5.73 21.04 12.67
C TYR A 470 -6.24 21.07 14.11
N SER A 471 -7.47 21.54 14.38
CA SER A 471 -8.02 21.64 15.75
C SER A 471 -7.86 20.36 16.57
N LYS A 472 -8.15 19.19 15.98
CA LYS A 472 -8.03 17.90 16.67
C LYS A 472 -6.58 17.49 16.98
N TYR A 473 -5.61 17.99 16.22
CA TYR A 473 -4.20 17.87 16.57
C TYR A 473 -3.86 18.84 17.71
N PHE A 474 -4.18 20.12 17.55
CA PHE A 474 -3.70 21.19 18.43
C PHE A 474 -4.38 21.23 19.80
N GLN A 475 -5.57 20.65 19.93
CA GLN A 475 -6.17 20.42 21.24
C GLN A 475 -5.37 19.42 22.08
N SER A 476 -4.57 18.56 21.43
CA SER A 476 -3.87 17.44 22.06
C SER A 476 -2.36 17.70 22.16
N LYS A 477 -1.65 16.71 22.72
CA LYS A 477 -0.22 16.78 23.00
C LYS A 477 0.48 15.59 22.38
N TRP A 478 1.71 15.81 21.95
CA TRP A 478 2.68 14.75 21.70
C TRP A 478 2.90 13.91 22.97
N HIS A 479 3.29 12.64 22.84
CA HIS A 479 3.41 11.71 23.98
C HIS A 479 4.32 12.20 25.12
N HIS A 480 5.34 13.02 24.82
CA HIS A 480 6.18 13.67 25.83
C HIS A 480 5.57 14.93 26.51
N GLY A 481 4.28 15.18 26.29
CA GLY A 481 3.49 16.22 26.98
C GLY A 481 3.57 17.63 26.38
N ARG A 482 4.34 17.86 25.31
CA ARG A 482 4.36 19.16 24.61
C ARG A 482 3.13 19.31 23.70
N PRO A 483 2.56 20.52 23.58
CA PRO A 483 1.47 20.79 22.64
C PRO A 483 1.88 20.45 21.20
N ILE A 484 0.92 19.99 20.40
CA ILE A 484 1.06 19.95 18.93
C ILE A 484 0.61 21.31 18.41
N ASP A 485 1.39 21.96 17.55
CA ASP A 485 1.03 23.29 17.04
C ASP A 485 1.52 23.50 15.59
N MET A 486 1.25 24.69 15.04
CA MET A 486 1.58 25.00 13.64
C MET A 486 3.09 24.94 13.35
N SER A 487 3.97 25.03 14.36
CA SER A 487 5.40 24.84 14.16
C SER A 487 5.74 23.40 13.72
N ASP A 488 5.00 22.39 14.21
CA ASP A 488 5.18 21.00 13.79
C ASP A 488 4.78 20.78 12.32
N VAL A 489 3.69 21.43 11.89
CA VAL A 489 3.20 21.40 10.50
C VAL A 489 4.22 22.06 9.57
N VAL A 490 4.61 23.30 9.88
CA VAL A 490 5.49 24.11 9.02
C VAL A 490 6.89 23.52 8.90
N TYR A 491 7.42 22.96 9.99
CA TYR A 491 8.70 22.24 9.95
C TYR A 491 8.64 21.04 9.01
N SER A 492 7.58 20.23 9.09
CA SER A 492 7.41 19.05 8.22
C SER A 492 7.35 19.44 6.73
N ILE A 493 6.69 20.55 6.40
CA ILE A 493 6.65 21.07 5.02
C ILE A 493 8.06 21.49 4.60
N ALA A 494 8.73 22.35 5.38
CA ALA A 494 10.07 22.83 5.06
C ALA A 494 11.05 21.66 4.86
N GLN A 495 11.05 20.68 5.76
CA GLN A 495 11.89 19.48 5.65
C GLN A 495 11.68 18.73 4.32
N GLY A 496 10.44 18.61 3.85
CA GLY A 496 10.15 18.00 2.55
C GLY A 496 10.84 18.75 1.40
N TYR A 497 10.77 20.07 1.38
CA TYR A 497 11.46 20.90 0.38
C TYR A 497 12.98 20.87 0.55
N GLU A 498 13.49 20.84 1.79
CA GLU A 498 14.92 20.70 2.08
C GLU A 498 15.48 19.40 1.48
N LEU A 499 14.85 18.25 1.77
CA LEU A 499 15.27 16.96 1.23
C LEU A 499 15.27 16.93 -0.30
N ALA A 500 14.30 17.63 -0.92
CA ALA A 500 14.12 17.65 -2.35
C ALA A 500 15.03 18.66 -3.06
N TYR A 501 15.16 19.88 -2.57
CA TYR A 501 15.70 21.03 -3.32
C TYR A 501 17.01 21.59 -2.77
N ASP A 502 17.34 21.38 -1.50
CA ASP A 502 18.68 21.72 -1.00
C ASP A 502 19.71 20.84 -1.72
N LYS A 503 20.66 21.50 -2.40
CA LYS A 503 21.62 20.82 -3.28
C LYS A 503 22.59 19.93 -2.51
N ASP A 504 22.89 20.23 -1.26
CA ASP A 504 23.80 19.45 -0.43
C ASP A 504 23.05 18.30 0.25
N LYS A 505 21.86 18.54 0.79
CA LYS A 505 21.02 17.50 1.42
C LYS A 505 20.55 16.46 0.41
N ALA A 506 20.07 16.90 -0.77
CA ALA A 506 19.64 16.00 -1.84
C ALA A 506 20.79 15.15 -2.42
N ARG A 507 22.07 15.49 -2.18
CA ARG A 507 23.22 14.64 -2.55
C ARG A 507 23.53 13.57 -1.51
N ILE A 508 23.10 13.77 -0.25
CA ILE A 508 23.25 12.82 0.85
C ILE A 508 22.11 11.80 0.82
N GLU A 509 20.87 12.24 0.62
CA GLU A 509 19.69 11.38 0.55
C GLU A 509 19.04 11.44 -0.83
N VAL A 510 19.73 10.90 -1.84
CA VAL A 510 19.39 11.11 -3.26
C VAL A 510 18.04 10.53 -3.63
N ALA A 511 17.77 9.26 -3.32
CA ALA A 511 16.50 8.63 -3.68
C ALA A 511 15.31 9.37 -3.04
N LEU A 512 15.42 9.77 -1.77
CA LEU A 512 14.39 10.55 -1.08
C LEU A 512 14.16 11.91 -1.75
N GLY A 513 15.22 12.63 -2.11
CA GLY A 513 15.10 13.92 -2.80
C GLY A 513 14.53 13.80 -4.22
N VAL A 514 14.97 12.81 -4.99
CA VAL A 514 14.54 12.62 -6.39
C VAL A 514 13.09 12.19 -6.48
N THR A 515 12.64 11.26 -5.62
CA THR A 515 11.29 10.70 -5.65
C THR A 515 10.23 11.66 -5.10
N SER A 516 10.62 12.58 -4.20
CA SER A 516 9.70 13.58 -3.62
C SER A 516 9.47 14.80 -4.51
N ARG A 517 10.44 15.18 -5.35
CA ARG A 517 10.33 16.35 -6.26
C ARG A 517 9.05 16.35 -7.09
N PRO A 518 8.67 15.25 -7.78
CA PRO A 518 7.49 15.29 -8.63
C PRO A 518 6.19 15.60 -7.90
N PHE A 519 6.09 15.22 -6.63
CA PHE A 519 4.97 15.55 -5.74
C PHE A 519 5.03 17.03 -5.34
N LEU A 520 6.16 17.51 -4.82
CA LEU A 520 6.30 18.88 -4.34
C LEU A 520 6.15 19.94 -5.44
N GLU A 521 6.53 19.63 -6.68
CA GLU A 521 6.34 20.51 -7.85
C GLU A 521 4.87 20.90 -8.12
N THR A 522 3.92 20.12 -7.60
CA THR A 522 2.48 20.40 -7.74
C THR A 522 1.98 21.44 -6.74
N PHE A 523 2.71 21.70 -5.66
CA PHE A 523 2.31 22.68 -4.65
C PHE A 523 2.61 24.09 -5.15
N ARG A 524 1.61 24.97 -5.04
CA ARG A 524 1.65 26.35 -5.52
C ARG A 524 1.67 27.38 -4.40
N GLY A 525 1.58 26.93 -3.14
CA GLY A 525 1.74 27.78 -1.98
C GLY A 525 0.95 27.28 -0.78
N TYR A 526 1.33 27.85 0.36
CA TYR A 526 0.73 27.59 1.65
C TYR A 526 0.37 28.91 2.32
N ARG A 527 -0.74 28.96 3.06
CA ARG A 527 -1.12 30.15 3.82
C ARG A 527 -1.73 29.77 5.16
N VAL A 528 -1.08 30.19 6.25
CA VAL A 528 -1.63 30.00 7.61
C VAL A 528 -2.76 31.00 7.85
N VAL A 529 -3.94 30.50 8.21
CA VAL A 529 -5.15 31.28 8.48
C VAL A 529 -5.62 30.99 9.89
N GLY A 530 -5.84 32.03 10.72
CA GLY A 530 -6.11 31.82 12.15
C GLY A 530 -4.97 31.07 12.85
N ASP A 531 -5.28 30.31 13.90
CA ASP A 531 -4.26 29.63 14.71
C ASP A 531 -4.05 28.15 14.34
N ASN A 532 -5.06 27.54 13.71
CA ASN A 532 -5.18 26.11 13.49
C ASN A 532 -5.49 25.70 12.04
N ARG A 533 -5.52 26.65 11.10
CA ARG A 533 -5.83 26.36 9.70
C ARG A 533 -4.68 26.65 8.76
N LEU A 534 -4.54 25.77 7.77
CA LEU A 534 -3.58 25.89 6.68
C LEU A 534 -4.33 25.77 5.36
N GLU A 535 -4.26 26.81 4.54
CA GLU A 535 -4.64 26.71 3.14
C GLU A 535 -3.47 26.15 2.34
N VAL A 536 -3.75 25.15 1.52
CA VAL A 536 -2.79 24.49 0.64
C VAL A 536 -3.31 24.58 -0.78
N TYR A 537 -2.48 25.14 -1.67
CA TYR A 537 -2.80 25.32 -3.08
C TYR A 537 -2.02 24.31 -3.90
N VAL A 538 -2.70 23.47 -4.68
CA VAL A 538 -2.08 22.40 -5.47
C VAL A 538 -2.60 22.35 -6.91
N ASP A 539 -1.71 22.05 -7.84
CA ASP A 539 -2.04 21.64 -9.20
C ASP A 539 -2.37 20.15 -9.24
N TYR A 540 -3.46 19.79 -8.57
CA TYR A 540 -3.99 18.43 -8.53
C TYR A 540 -5.51 18.46 -8.63
N TRP A 541 -6.10 17.50 -9.35
CA TRP A 541 -7.53 17.27 -9.39
C TRP A 541 -7.85 15.77 -9.37
N HIS A 542 -9.00 15.43 -8.80
CA HIS A 542 -9.59 14.10 -8.87
C HIS A 542 -11.12 14.23 -8.88
N PHE A 543 -11.83 13.34 -9.57
CA PHE A 543 -13.30 13.31 -9.57
C PHE A 543 -13.92 12.83 -8.25
N GLU A 544 -13.09 12.46 -7.27
CA GLU A 544 -13.46 12.10 -5.90
C GLU A 544 -12.70 13.05 -4.98
N GLU A 545 -13.41 13.98 -4.34
CA GLU A 545 -12.81 15.11 -3.64
C GLU A 545 -11.90 14.67 -2.49
N ASN A 546 -12.20 13.56 -1.82
CA ASN A 546 -11.36 13.06 -0.75
C ASN A 546 -9.94 12.67 -1.20
N HIS A 547 -9.75 12.32 -2.48
CA HIS A 547 -8.41 12.14 -3.05
C HIS A 547 -7.67 13.49 -3.22
N ILE A 548 -8.38 14.59 -3.49
CA ILE A 548 -7.78 15.93 -3.53
C ILE A 548 -7.24 16.31 -2.15
N ALA A 549 -8.03 16.13 -1.09
CA ALA A 549 -7.58 16.39 0.27
C ALA A 549 -6.43 15.47 0.70
N SER A 550 -6.52 14.17 0.41
CA SER A 550 -5.46 13.21 0.72
C SER A 550 -4.13 13.60 0.05
N TYR A 551 -4.17 13.95 -1.24
CA TYR A 551 -2.98 14.40 -1.99
C TYR A 551 -2.42 15.74 -1.45
N ALA A 552 -3.28 16.71 -1.14
CA ALA A 552 -2.85 18.02 -0.64
C ALA A 552 -2.30 17.98 0.80
N SER A 553 -2.51 16.89 1.54
CA SER A 553 -1.99 16.71 2.91
C SER A 553 -0.48 16.42 2.91
N SER A 554 0.32 17.47 2.71
CA SER A 554 1.79 17.40 2.65
C SER A 554 2.52 17.04 3.96
N THR A 555 1.82 16.89 5.09
CA THR A 555 2.43 16.60 6.39
C THR A 555 1.79 15.40 7.06
N GLY A 556 2.59 14.40 7.43
CA GLY A 556 2.11 13.23 8.18
C GLY A 556 1.95 13.45 9.69
N LEU A 557 2.48 14.55 10.23
CA LEU A 557 2.57 14.84 11.68
C LEU A 557 2.92 13.58 12.50
N SER A 558 3.98 12.89 12.09
CA SER A 558 4.37 11.60 12.66
C SER A 558 5.15 11.74 13.97
N MET A 559 5.99 12.78 14.07
CA MET A 559 6.88 13.09 15.18
C MET A 559 6.94 14.61 15.40
N PRO A 560 7.29 15.09 16.61
CA PRO A 560 7.45 16.51 16.89
C PRO A 560 8.69 17.11 16.18
N TRP A 561 8.61 18.39 15.81
CA TRP A 561 9.63 19.02 14.97
C TRP A 561 11.04 18.98 15.56
N GLU A 562 11.18 19.03 16.89
CA GLU A 562 12.49 19.03 17.55
C GLU A 562 13.26 17.72 17.34
N ILE A 563 12.54 16.60 17.22
CA ILE A 563 13.15 15.30 16.93
C ILE A 563 13.60 15.28 15.48
N LEU A 564 12.75 15.74 14.56
CA LEU A 564 13.07 15.83 13.14
C LEU A 564 14.27 16.76 12.90
N ALA A 565 14.34 17.91 13.58
CA ALA A 565 15.47 18.85 13.52
C ALA A 565 16.78 18.28 14.06
N ALA A 566 16.73 17.55 15.17
CA ALA A 566 17.92 16.90 15.70
C ALA A 566 18.40 15.75 14.79
N MET A 567 17.48 15.08 14.09
CA MET A 567 17.83 14.08 13.08
C MET A 567 18.42 14.73 11.83
N ASP A 568 17.84 15.82 11.33
CA ASP A 568 18.35 16.54 10.16
C ASP A 568 19.77 17.06 10.40
N ASP A 569 20.04 17.64 11.56
CA ASP A 569 21.38 18.08 11.93
C ASP A 569 22.36 16.90 12.04
N LEU A 570 21.92 15.76 12.59
CA LEU A 570 22.73 14.55 12.69
C LEU A 570 23.10 13.98 11.31
N VAL A 571 22.16 14.00 10.36
CA VAL A 571 22.33 13.46 9.01
C VAL A 571 23.13 14.43 8.12
N PHE A 572 22.70 15.69 8.03
CA PHE A 572 23.21 16.62 7.02
C PHE A 572 24.42 17.42 7.49
N ASN A 573 24.43 17.90 8.73
CA ASN A 573 25.51 18.74 9.26
C ASN A 573 26.62 17.90 9.88
N GLN A 574 26.25 16.98 10.77
CA GLN A 574 27.22 16.14 11.48
C GLN A 574 27.70 14.95 10.64
N ARG A 575 26.89 14.48 9.68
CA ARG A 575 27.15 13.28 8.85
C ARG A 575 27.44 12.03 9.69
N ARG A 576 26.63 11.82 10.73
CA ARG A 576 26.79 10.73 11.70
C ARG A 576 25.62 9.75 11.75
N GLY A 577 24.68 9.90 10.82
CA GLY A 577 23.62 8.94 10.54
C GLY A 577 23.03 9.20 9.16
N ALA A 578 22.14 8.31 8.73
CA ALA A 578 21.42 8.40 7.47
C ALA A 578 19.94 8.04 7.66
N TYR A 579 19.09 8.57 6.77
CA TYR A 579 17.67 8.26 6.69
C TYR A 579 17.39 7.02 5.85
N SER A 580 18.20 6.72 4.84
CA SER A 580 18.09 5.51 4.01
C SER A 580 19.21 4.50 4.29
N ASP A 581 18.97 3.23 3.97
CA ASP A 581 19.95 2.15 4.11
C ASP A 581 21.08 2.26 3.07
N THR A 582 20.78 2.75 1.88
CA THR A 582 21.72 3.02 0.80
C THR A 582 22.67 4.16 1.15
N ALA A 583 22.15 5.28 1.68
CA ALA A 583 22.99 6.36 2.22
C ALA A 583 23.80 5.91 3.45
N SER A 584 23.19 5.13 4.35
CA SER A 584 23.90 4.52 5.49
C SER A 584 25.10 3.70 5.03
N SER A 585 24.91 2.84 4.02
CA SER A 585 25.97 2.01 3.45
C SER A 585 27.04 2.84 2.76
N ARG A 586 26.64 3.82 1.95
CA ARG A 586 27.53 4.70 1.19
C ARG A 586 28.44 5.55 2.07
N PHE A 587 27.91 6.08 3.18
CA PHE A 587 28.67 6.93 4.10
C PHE A 587 29.25 6.15 5.30
N ASN A 588 28.98 4.86 5.41
CA ASN A 588 29.39 4.01 6.53
C ASN A 588 28.97 4.61 7.89
N VAL A 589 27.71 5.02 7.97
CA VAL A 589 27.07 5.58 9.17
C VAL A 589 25.81 4.79 9.51
N PRO A 590 25.31 4.81 10.75
CA PRO A 590 24.08 4.13 11.11
C PRO A 590 22.87 4.61 10.28
N TRP A 591 22.06 3.67 9.79
CA TRP A 591 20.68 3.94 9.38
C TRP A 591 19.86 4.20 10.65
N ILE A 592 19.54 5.46 10.93
CA ILE A 592 19.11 5.90 12.26
C ILE A 592 17.81 5.19 12.64
N SER A 593 17.79 4.54 13.81
CA SER A 593 16.59 3.92 14.37
C SER A 593 16.30 4.46 15.77
N LEU A 594 15.20 5.19 15.94
CA LEU A 594 14.88 5.88 17.20
C LEU A 594 14.50 4.95 18.36
N VAL A 595 14.27 3.67 18.08
CA VAL A 595 14.07 2.61 19.10
C VAL A 595 15.38 1.97 19.58
N MET A 596 16.50 2.22 18.89
CA MET A 596 17.80 1.68 19.26
C MET A 596 18.51 2.68 20.17
N ASP A 597 18.83 2.28 21.41
CA ASP A 597 19.46 3.15 22.42
C ASP A 597 20.71 3.88 21.87
N ARG A 598 21.59 3.16 21.16
CA ARG A 598 22.80 3.73 20.55
C ARG A 598 22.48 4.93 19.64
N ASP A 599 21.47 4.78 18.78
CA ASP A 599 21.13 5.76 17.75
C ASP A 599 20.28 6.89 18.36
N ALA A 600 19.35 6.56 19.26
CA ALA A 600 18.60 7.55 20.03
C ALA A 600 19.52 8.45 20.88
N ARG A 601 20.63 7.93 21.42
CA ARG A 601 21.67 8.75 22.09
C ARG A 601 22.39 9.72 21.15
N LEU A 602 22.49 9.43 19.84
CA LEU A 602 23.04 10.39 18.89
C LEU A 602 22.12 11.60 18.78
N VAL A 603 20.82 11.36 18.61
CA VAL A 603 19.80 12.42 18.52
C VAL A 603 19.67 13.17 19.84
N GLU A 604 19.70 12.49 20.99
CA GLU A 604 19.68 13.13 22.32
C GLU A 604 20.86 14.08 22.54
N ARG A 605 22.06 13.71 22.10
CA ARG A 605 23.23 14.60 22.17
C ARG A 605 23.07 15.84 21.29
N THR A 606 22.45 15.70 20.12
CA THR A 606 22.11 16.84 19.27
C THR A 606 21.11 17.75 19.97
N LEU A 607 20.03 17.20 20.56
CA LEU A 607 19.06 17.97 21.36
C LEU A 607 19.72 18.70 22.54
N ARG A 608 20.66 18.06 23.23
CA ARG A 608 21.44 18.67 24.31
C ARG A 608 22.30 19.84 23.83
N THR A 609 22.87 19.71 22.64
CA THR A 609 23.65 20.77 21.99
C THR A 609 22.73 21.93 21.62
N PHE A 610 21.58 21.65 20.99
CA PHE A 610 20.56 22.64 20.70
C PHE A 610 20.09 23.37 21.96
N ALA A 611 19.88 22.66 23.07
CA ALA A 611 19.48 23.26 24.33
C ALA A 611 20.56 24.17 24.92
N LYS A 612 21.81 23.72 24.93
CA LYS A 612 22.96 24.49 25.44
C LYS A 612 23.18 25.77 24.62
N ASP A 613 23.15 25.64 23.30
CA ASP A 613 23.48 26.71 22.36
C ASP A 613 22.22 27.52 21.96
N ARG A 614 21.06 27.15 22.51
CA ARG A 614 19.76 27.81 22.32
C ARG A 614 19.32 27.87 20.86
N VAL A 615 19.59 26.81 20.11
CA VAL A 615 19.33 26.69 18.69
C VAL A 615 17.83 26.65 18.42
N VAL A 616 17.39 27.44 17.45
CA VAL A 616 16.08 27.34 16.80
C VAL A 616 16.37 27.30 15.30
N PRO A 617 15.86 26.31 14.53
CA PRO A 617 16.01 26.26 13.08
C PRO A 617 15.70 27.62 12.43
N GLU A 618 16.71 28.15 11.73
CA GLU A 618 16.66 29.49 11.14
C GLU A 618 15.62 29.53 10.01
N GLY A 619 14.87 30.64 9.93
CA GLY A 619 13.89 30.88 8.86
C GLY A 619 12.61 30.04 8.89
N ILE A 620 12.68 28.75 9.27
CA ILE A 620 11.56 27.78 9.19
C ILE A 620 10.30 28.27 9.90
N PHE A 621 10.43 28.90 11.07
CA PHE A 621 9.27 29.31 11.86
C PHE A 621 8.79 30.74 11.58
N SER A 622 9.40 31.42 10.61
CA SER A 622 9.02 32.75 10.14
C SER A 622 8.24 32.65 8.84
N MET A 623 6.98 32.18 8.93
CA MET A 623 6.12 31.95 7.77
C MET A 623 5.21 33.15 7.51
N GLY A 624 5.47 33.87 6.42
CA GLY A 624 4.81 35.14 6.12
C GLY A 624 5.09 36.18 7.22
N ASN A 625 4.05 36.78 7.80
CA ASN A 625 4.19 37.78 8.87
C ASN A 625 4.12 37.17 10.28
N ARG A 626 4.27 35.85 10.43
CA ARG A 626 4.11 35.14 11.70
C ARG A 626 5.41 34.53 12.17
N THR A 627 5.63 34.56 13.47
CA THR A 627 6.69 33.81 14.15
C THR A 627 6.03 32.73 15.01
N LEU A 628 6.20 31.47 14.61
CA LEU A 628 5.44 30.35 15.17
C LEU A 628 6.05 29.78 16.44
N THR A 629 7.37 29.88 16.59
CA THR A 629 8.11 29.44 17.77
C THR A 629 9.15 30.46 18.21
N ASP A 630 9.63 30.30 19.43
CA ASP A 630 10.70 31.10 20.02
C ASP A 630 11.67 30.19 20.80
N VAL A 631 12.79 30.77 21.22
CA VAL A 631 13.83 30.04 21.97
C VAL A 631 13.29 29.39 23.24
N GLY A 632 12.38 30.05 23.97
CA GLY A 632 11.81 29.49 25.20
C GLY A 632 10.96 28.25 24.93
N LYS A 633 10.12 28.29 23.90
CA LYS A 633 9.32 27.14 23.45
C LYS A 633 10.20 25.99 22.95
N ALA A 634 11.25 26.30 22.20
CA ALA A 634 12.20 25.31 21.70
C ALA A 634 12.95 24.61 22.84
N LEU A 635 13.49 25.35 23.82
CA LEU A 635 14.17 24.77 24.98
C LEU A 635 13.26 23.83 25.77
N ALA A 636 12.00 24.22 26.00
CA ALA A 636 11.04 23.38 26.71
C ALA A 636 10.70 22.07 25.95
N ARG A 637 10.76 22.10 24.61
CA ARG A 637 10.61 20.93 23.75
C ARG A 637 11.84 20.01 23.83
N TYR A 638 13.05 20.56 23.72
CA TYR A 638 14.30 19.80 23.87
C TYR A 638 14.40 19.12 25.24
N ASP A 639 14.05 19.83 26.32
CA ASP A 639 14.04 19.28 27.67
C ASP A 639 13.03 18.14 27.83
N ALA A 640 11.84 18.27 27.24
CA ALA A 640 10.83 17.22 27.25
C ALA A 640 11.28 15.98 26.46
N ALA A 641 11.90 16.16 25.30
CA ALA A 641 12.45 15.05 24.51
C ALA A 641 13.61 14.33 25.22
N MET A 642 14.52 15.06 25.86
CA MET A 642 15.59 14.48 26.68
C MET A 642 15.02 13.76 27.92
N GLY A 643 13.98 14.31 28.54
CA GLY A 643 13.24 13.69 29.65
C GLY A 643 12.59 12.38 29.23
N TRP A 644 11.92 12.37 28.07
CA TRP A 644 11.35 11.17 27.46
C TRP A 644 12.41 10.09 27.22
N PHE A 645 13.54 10.46 26.59
CA PHE A 645 14.63 9.51 26.37
C PHE A 645 15.18 8.93 27.68
N LYS A 646 15.31 9.75 28.72
CA LYS A 646 15.75 9.29 30.05
C LYS A 646 14.78 8.27 30.66
N GLU A 647 13.48 8.45 30.46
CA GLU A 647 12.45 7.57 31.01
C GLU A 647 12.25 6.30 30.18
N LYS A 648 12.21 6.42 28.85
CA LYS A 648 11.82 5.33 27.93
C LYS A 648 12.99 4.64 27.23
N GLY A 649 14.16 5.26 27.19
CA GLY A 649 15.35 4.72 26.50
C GLY A 649 15.29 4.78 24.97
N HIS A 650 14.28 5.45 24.40
CA HIS A 650 14.11 5.67 22.97
C HIS A 650 13.54 7.07 22.69
N LEU A 651 13.56 7.49 21.42
CA LEU A 651 13.03 8.80 20.98
C LEU A 651 11.80 8.70 20.07
N VAL A 652 11.13 7.54 20.11
CA VAL A 652 9.79 7.41 19.53
C VAL A 652 8.78 8.24 20.33
N ILE A 653 8.40 9.39 19.81
CA ILE A 653 7.43 10.34 20.39
C ILE A 653 6.40 10.68 19.31
N SER A 654 5.17 10.22 19.46
CA SER A 654 4.13 10.45 18.46
C SER A 654 2.85 10.98 19.11
N ASN A 655 1.70 10.81 18.46
CA ASN A 655 0.44 11.46 18.83
C ASN A 655 -0.77 10.52 18.87
N GLY A 656 -0.58 9.23 18.64
CA GLY A 656 -1.63 8.24 18.57
C GLY A 656 -2.16 7.77 19.93
N PRO A 657 -3.10 6.80 19.92
CA PRO A 657 -3.81 6.32 21.10
C PRO A 657 -2.92 5.53 22.05
N PHE A 658 -1.87 4.89 21.55
CA PHE A 658 -0.84 4.31 22.41
C PHE A 658 0.46 5.10 22.29
N PHE A 659 1.29 5.02 23.32
CA PHE A 659 2.70 5.36 23.22
C PHE A 659 3.56 4.11 23.45
N LEU A 660 4.78 4.11 22.92
CA LEU A 660 5.73 3.02 23.11
C LEU A 660 6.32 3.14 24.52
N GLU A 661 6.06 2.14 25.35
CA GLU A 661 6.60 2.08 26.72
C GLU A 661 7.95 1.36 26.74
N ARG A 662 8.07 0.26 25.99
CA ARG A 662 9.28 -0.55 25.94
C ARG A 662 9.43 -1.20 24.58
N TYR A 663 10.66 -1.27 24.09
CA TYR A 663 11.03 -2.03 22.90
C TYR A 663 12.32 -2.81 23.20
N ASP A 664 12.27 -4.12 23.06
CA ASP A 664 13.36 -5.04 23.38
C ASP A 664 13.60 -5.98 22.19
N PRO A 665 14.54 -5.61 21.28
CA PRO A 665 14.83 -6.40 20.09
C PRO A 665 15.36 -7.81 20.38
N PRO A 666 16.32 -8.01 21.32
CA PRO A 666 16.75 -9.35 21.72
C PRO A 666 15.62 -10.23 22.25
N ALA A 667 14.68 -9.66 23.02
CA ALA A 667 13.52 -10.40 23.51
C ALA A 667 12.36 -10.50 22.50
N GLN A 668 12.49 -9.89 21.32
CA GLN A 668 11.44 -9.75 20.31
C GLN A 668 10.11 -9.28 20.93
N TYR A 669 10.19 -8.17 21.68
CA TYR A 669 9.08 -7.68 22.49
C TYR A 669 8.88 -6.17 22.32
N ALA A 670 7.62 -5.75 22.23
CA ALA A 670 7.24 -4.34 22.39
C ALA A 670 6.05 -4.22 23.33
N GLU A 671 6.05 -3.20 24.19
CA GLU A 671 4.92 -2.83 25.04
C GLU A 671 4.43 -1.45 24.67
N LEU A 672 3.13 -1.36 24.43
CA LEU A 672 2.42 -0.13 24.14
C LEU A 672 1.47 0.15 25.30
N ARG A 673 1.42 1.40 25.74
CA ARG A 673 0.54 1.85 26.82
C ARG A 673 -0.45 2.87 26.33
N ALA A 674 -1.68 2.77 26.83
CA ALA A 674 -2.74 3.69 26.47
C ALA A 674 -2.37 5.15 26.84
N TYR A 675 -2.50 6.03 25.86
CA TYR A 675 -2.37 7.46 26.03
C TYR A 675 -3.69 8.04 26.51
N ARG A 676 -3.88 8.04 27.84
CA ARG A 676 -5.11 8.50 28.53
C ARG A 676 -5.17 10.01 28.72
N GLU A 677 -4.58 10.80 27.82
CA GLU A 677 -4.55 12.25 27.94
C GLU A 677 -5.98 12.81 27.69
N PRO A 678 -6.57 13.61 28.62
CA PRO A 678 -7.97 14.05 28.52
C PRO A 678 -8.37 14.78 27.22
N SER A 679 -7.41 15.40 26.54
CA SER A 679 -7.59 16.14 25.29
C SER A 679 -7.40 15.29 24.03
N TYR A 680 -6.96 14.04 24.16
CA TYR A 680 -6.90 13.10 23.04
C TYR A 680 -8.31 12.89 22.46
N PRO A 681 -8.51 13.00 21.13
CA PRO A 681 -9.84 13.19 20.54
C PRO A 681 -10.69 11.92 20.43
N TYR A 682 -10.12 10.73 20.63
CA TYR A 682 -10.81 9.46 20.37
C TYR A 682 -10.90 8.58 21.60
N LYS A 683 -11.92 7.73 21.61
CA LYS A 683 -12.17 6.70 22.61
C LYS A 683 -12.66 5.42 21.92
N PRO A 684 -12.72 4.28 22.63
CA PRO A 684 -13.18 3.04 22.02
C PRO A 684 -14.59 3.17 21.45
N GLY A 685 -14.82 2.56 20.29
CA GLY A 685 -16.04 2.62 19.51
C GLY A 685 -16.01 3.66 18.39
N ASP A 686 -15.14 4.67 18.44
CA ASP A 686 -15.08 5.73 17.43
C ASP A 686 -14.62 5.21 16.06
N TRP A 687 -13.82 4.14 16.02
CA TRP A 687 -13.21 3.60 14.78
C TRP A 687 -13.50 2.12 14.53
N ASN A 688 -14.59 1.58 15.10
CA ASN A 688 -15.01 0.20 14.85
C ASN A 688 -15.95 0.12 13.63
N PHE A 689 -15.47 -0.48 12.53
CA PHE A 689 -16.25 -0.68 11.31
C PHE A 689 -16.82 -2.11 11.19
N GLY A 690 -16.38 -3.03 12.05
CA GLY A 690 -16.82 -4.42 12.03
C GLY A 690 -16.36 -5.21 10.80
N THR A 691 -17.22 -6.11 10.31
CA THR A 691 -16.92 -6.97 9.16
C THR A 691 -17.60 -6.44 7.89
N PRO A 692 -16.89 -6.37 6.76
CA PRO A 692 -17.49 -5.90 5.51
C PRO A 692 -18.54 -6.90 5.00
N PRO A 693 -19.64 -6.41 4.40
CA PRO A 693 -20.53 -7.24 3.59
C PRO A 693 -19.80 -7.79 2.35
N THR A 694 -20.36 -8.85 1.74
CA THR A 694 -19.84 -9.47 0.51
C THR A 694 -20.57 -9.00 -0.74
N ILE A 695 -19.92 -9.15 -1.90
CA ILE A 695 -20.55 -9.06 -3.23
C ILE A 695 -20.59 -10.47 -3.80
N GLU A 696 -21.76 -10.90 -4.29
CA GLU A 696 -21.95 -12.26 -4.80
C GLU A 696 -22.78 -12.25 -6.08
N ILE A 697 -22.31 -12.97 -7.10
CA ILE A 697 -23.06 -13.20 -8.35
C ILE A 697 -23.84 -14.52 -8.20
N LEU A 698 -25.17 -14.44 -8.02
CA LEU A 698 -26.00 -15.56 -7.58
C LEU A 698 -26.43 -16.48 -8.73
N LYS A 699 -27.03 -15.93 -9.79
CA LYS A 699 -27.69 -16.71 -10.85
C LYS A 699 -27.59 -16.05 -12.21
N THR A 700 -27.52 -16.86 -13.26
CA THR A 700 -27.69 -16.47 -14.66
C THR A 700 -28.80 -17.27 -15.35
N THR A 701 -29.42 -16.71 -16.39
CA THR A 701 -30.59 -17.33 -17.05
C THR A 701 -30.30 -18.05 -18.37
N ALA A 702 -29.16 -17.82 -19.02
CA ALA A 702 -28.84 -18.41 -20.30
C ALA A 702 -27.50 -19.16 -20.25
N GLU A 703 -27.53 -20.45 -20.61
CA GLU A 703 -26.36 -21.30 -20.83
C GLU A 703 -26.20 -21.65 -22.32
N ARG A 704 -27.22 -21.36 -23.15
CA ARG A 704 -27.24 -21.63 -24.59
C ARG A 704 -27.70 -20.43 -25.39
N ILE A 705 -27.01 -20.15 -26.49
CA ILE A 705 -27.28 -19.03 -27.39
C ILE A 705 -27.34 -19.56 -28.82
N THR A 706 -28.43 -19.24 -29.52
CA THR A 706 -28.53 -19.54 -30.95
C THR A 706 -27.79 -18.47 -31.77
N ALA A 707 -26.86 -18.90 -32.62
CA ALA A 707 -26.12 -18.02 -33.51
C ALA A 707 -27.08 -17.17 -34.38
N GLY A 708 -26.74 -15.89 -34.56
CA GLY A 708 -27.53 -14.94 -35.34
C GLY A 708 -28.77 -14.38 -34.63
N ARG A 709 -29.11 -14.85 -33.42
CA ARG A 709 -30.24 -14.33 -32.61
C ARG A 709 -29.74 -13.49 -31.44
N THR A 710 -30.48 -12.42 -31.14
CA THR A 710 -30.23 -11.64 -29.93
C THR A 710 -30.48 -12.51 -28.70
N ALA A 711 -29.49 -12.57 -27.79
CA ALA A 711 -29.59 -13.28 -26.53
C ALA A 711 -29.64 -12.30 -25.35
N ASN A 712 -30.47 -12.61 -24.37
CA ASN A 712 -30.67 -11.83 -23.16
C ASN A 712 -30.30 -12.70 -21.96
N ILE A 713 -29.25 -12.30 -21.25
CA ILE A 713 -28.73 -13.01 -20.09
C ILE A 713 -29.03 -12.14 -18.87
N GLU A 714 -29.90 -12.62 -18.00
CA GLU A 714 -30.21 -11.96 -16.74
C GLU A 714 -29.23 -12.46 -15.68
N VAL A 715 -28.71 -11.55 -14.87
CA VAL A 715 -27.74 -11.81 -13.81
C VAL A 715 -28.22 -11.17 -12.52
N SER A 716 -28.30 -11.94 -11.43
CA SER A 716 -28.59 -11.41 -10.09
C SER A 716 -27.31 -11.25 -9.28
N VAL A 717 -27.11 -10.09 -8.68
CA VAL A 717 -25.96 -9.72 -7.85
C VAL A 717 -26.45 -9.28 -6.48
N ASN A 718 -25.93 -9.88 -5.42
CA ASN A 718 -26.16 -9.45 -4.05
C ASN A 718 -24.97 -8.61 -3.56
N GLY A 719 -25.23 -7.58 -2.78
CA GLY A 719 -24.19 -6.76 -2.14
C GLY A 719 -24.73 -5.42 -1.61
N PRO A 720 -23.87 -4.66 -0.89
CA PRO A 720 -24.24 -3.36 -0.35
C PRO A 720 -24.24 -2.26 -1.41
N GLY A 721 -24.77 -1.09 -1.04
CA GLY A 721 -24.65 0.12 -1.84
C GLY A 721 -25.32 0.04 -3.21
N ARG A 722 -24.80 0.81 -4.16
CA ARG A 722 -25.16 0.76 -5.57
C ARG A 722 -24.26 -0.23 -6.28
N LEU A 723 -24.89 -1.28 -6.82
CA LEU A 723 -24.21 -2.35 -7.54
C LEU A 723 -24.01 -2.00 -9.01
N GLY A 724 -22.97 -2.58 -9.61
CA GLY A 724 -22.73 -2.60 -11.04
C GLY A 724 -22.16 -3.95 -11.48
N LEU A 725 -22.26 -4.22 -12.79
CA LEU A 725 -21.79 -5.47 -13.40
C LEU A 725 -21.15 -5.15 -14.75
N LYS A 726 -19.89 -5.55 -14.92
CA LYS A 726 -19.21 -5.60 -16.22
C LYS A 726 -19.09 -7.03 -16.72
N TYR A 727 -18.95 -7.21 -18.02
CA TYR A 727 -18.78 -8.52 -18.63
C TYR A 727 -17.78 -8.51 -19.79
N LEU A 728 -17.20 -9.69 -20.04
CA LEU A 728 -16.47 -10.05 -21.26
C LEU A 728 -17.02 -11.38 -21.78
N LEU A 729 -17.24 -11.47 -23.08
CA LEU A 729 -17.44 -12.71 -23.80
C LEU A 729 -16.11 -13.08 -24.48
N ILE A 730 -15.54 -14.22 -24.12
CA ILE A 730 -14.24 -14.67 -24.58
C ILE A 730 -14.42 -15.95 -25.39
N ASP A 731 -13.77 -16.01 -26.55
CA ASP A 731 -13.54 -17.28 -27.25
C ASP A 731 -12.34 -17.98 -26.57
N PRO A 732 -12.52 -19.10 -25.86
CA PRO A 732 -11.41 -19.77 -25.18
C PRO A 732 -10.40 -20.41 -26.13
N ALA A 733 -10.76 -20.67 -27.39
CA ALA A 733 -9.88 -21.28 -28.38
C ALA A 733 -8.86 -20.27 -28.93
N THR A 734 -9.32 -19.06 -29.25
CA THR A 734 -8.47 -17.97 -29.76
C THR A 734 -8.01 -16.99 -28.68
N ARG A 735 -8.69 -17.01 -27.52
CA ARG A 735 -8.48 -16.14 -26.35
C ARG A 735 -8.66 -14.66 -26.63
N THR A 736 -9.50 -14.34 -27.61
CA THR A 736 -9.88 -12.97 -27.91
C THR A 736 -11.18 -12.61 -27.20
N VAL A 737 -11.29 -11.39 -26.69
CA VAL A 737 -12.60 -10.86 -26.29
C VAL A 737 -13.40 -10.59 -27.56
N VAL A 738 -14.60 -11.17 -27.60
CA VAL A 738 -15.53 -11.04 -28.71
C VAL A 738 -16.52 -9.90 -28.47
N GLU A 739 -16.92 -9.71 -27.21
CA GLU A 739 -17.77 -8.59 -26.80
C GLU A 739 -17.46 -8.22 -25.34
N ASP A 740 -17.47 -6.94 -25.02
CA ASP A 740 -17.36 -6.42 -23.66
C ASP A 740 -18.42 -5.36 -23.37
N GLY A 741 -18.68 -5.12 -22.09
CA GLY A 741 -19.45 -3.95 -21.71
C GLY A 741 -19.93 -3.92 -20.26
N ALA A 742 -20.76 -2.93 -19.97
CA ALA A 742 -21.50 -2.84 -18.70
C ALA A 742 -22.91 -3.39 -18.90
N ALA A 743 -23.35 -4.27 -18.00
CA ALA A 743 -24.71 -4.78 -18.01
C ALA A 743 -25.70 -3.69 -17.55
N ARG A 744 -26.92 -3.71 -18.10
CA ARG A 744 -27.95 -2.72 -17.76
C ARG A 744 -28.73 -3.19 -16.54
N SER A 745 -28.95 -2.33 -15.55
CA SER A 745 -29.85 -2.66 -14.44
C SER A 745 -31.28 -2.88 -14.97
N PHE A 746 -31.93 -3.95 -14.52
CA PHE A 746 -33.28 -4.33 -14.92
C PHE A 746 -34.01 -4.96 -13.74
N GLY A 747 -35.28 -4.62 -13.51
CA GLY A 747 -36.11 -5.27 -12.49
C GLY A 747 -35.75 -4.96 -11.02
N GLY A 748 -34.70 -4.17 -10.74
CA GLY A 748 -34.30 -3.82 -9.38
C GLY A 748 -32.87 -3.30 -9.30
N ARG A 749 -32.37 -3.12 -8.07
CA ARG A 749 -30.98 -2.67 -7.80
C ARG A 749 -29.93 -3.79 -7.92
N ASP A 750 -30.39 -5.04 -7.93
CA ASP A 750 -29.64 -6.27 -7.76
C ASP A 750 -29.73 -7.18 -9.01
N SER A 751 -30.34 -6.69 -10.08
CA SER A 751 -30.63 -7.48 -11.27
C SER A 751 -30.14 -6.74 -12.51
N PHE A 752 -29.41 -7.45 -13.36
CA PHE A 752 -28.71 -6.93 -14.53
C PHE A 752 -29.08 -7.74 -15.77
N LEU A 753 -29.11 -7.06 -16.91
CA LEU A 753 -29.37 -7.65 -18.21
C LEU A 753 -28.18 -7.40 -19.15
N ILE A 754 -27.62 -8.48 -19.67
CA ILE A 754 -26.64 -8.48 -20.75
C ILE A 754 -27.39 -8.84 -22.04
N THR A 755 -27.23 -8.02 -23.07
CA THR A 755 -27.87 -8.24 -24.38
C THR A 755 -26.81 -8.41 -25.44
N LEU A 756 -26.55 -9.65 -25.84
CA LEU A 756 -25.68 -9.98 -26.96
C LEU A 756 -26.50 -9.84 -28.24
N GLN A 757 -26.13 -8.89 -29.10
CA GLN A 757 -26.89 -8.60 -30.31
C GLN A 757 -26.79 -9.73 -31.34
N GLY A 758 -27.85 -9.97 -32.11
CA GLY A 758 -27.86 -11.00 -33.15
C GLY A 758 -26.71 -10.90 -34.17
N ARG A 759 -26.16 -9.70 -34.39
CA ARG A 759 -24.95 -9.52 -35.21
C ARG A 759 -23.72 -10.15 -34.56
N VAL A 760 -23.54 -9.97 -33.24
CA VAL A 760 -22.39 -10.51 -32.51
C VAL A 760 -22.52 -12.01 -32.42
N THR A 761 -23.69 -12.51 -32.02
CA THR A 761 -23.95 -13.95 -31.93
C THR A 761 -23.90 -14.64 -33.30
N GLY A 762 -24.14 -13.90 -34.39
CA GLY A 762 -24.02 -14.40 -35.77
C GLY A 762 -22.58 -14.59 -36.26
N ASP A 763 -21.63 -13.87 -35.66
CA ASP A 763 -20.20 -13.98 -35.97
C ASP A 763 -19.51 -15.07 -35.12
N LEU A 764 -20.21 -15.64 -34.12
CA LEU A 764 -19.70 -16.72 -33.29
C LEU A 764 -19.78 -18.06 -34.02
N PHE A 765 -18.69 -18.84 -33.97
CA PHE A 765 -18.72 -20.24 -34.38
C PHE A 765 -19.40 -21.11 -33.32
N PRO A 766 -20.10 -22.19 -33.70
CA PRO A 766 -20.67 -23.12 -32.73
C PRO A 766 -19.62 -23.70 -31.79
N GLY A 767 -19.89 -23.70 -30.49
CA GLY A 767 -18.94 -24.13 -29.46
C GLY A 767 -19.10 -23.39 -28.13
N LEU A 768 -18.17 -23.64 -27.21
CA LEU A 768 -18.17 -23.06 -25.87
C LEU A 768 -17.44 -21.72 -25.84
N TYR A 769 -18.08 -20.71 -25.27
CA TYR A 769 -17.52 -19.39 -24.98
C TYR A 769 -17.57 -19.12 -23.49
N GLN A 770 -16.70 -18.25 -23.00
CA GLN A 770 -16.66 -17.87 -21.59
C GLN A 770 -17.22 -16.47 -21.39
N LEU A 771 -18.31 -16.37 -20.63
CA LEU A 771 -18.82 -15.11 -20.11
C LEU A 771 -18.19 -14.83 -18.74
N VAL A 772 -17.21 -13.93 -18.72
CA VAL A 772 -16.62 -13.40 -17.49
C VAL A 772 -17.51 -12.27 -16.99
N LEU A 773 -17.92 -12.36 -15.73
CA LEU A 773 -18.75 -11.38 -15.05
C LEU A 773 -17.98 -10.79 -13.88
N VAL A 774 -17.93 -9.46 -13.78
CA VAL A 774 -17.26 -8.76 -12.69
C VAL A 774 -18.24 -7.78 -12.02
N ALA A 775 -18.69 -8.13 -10.83
CA ALA A 775 -19.61 -7.34 -10.01
C ALA A 775 -18.86 -6.42 -9.06
N TYR A 776 -19.38 -5.21 -8.84
CA TYR A 776 -18.79 -4.20 -7.98
C TYR A 776 -19.85 -3.36 -7.25
N SER A 777 -19.42 -2.62 -6.21
CA SER A 777 -20.27 -1.76 -5.39
C SER A 777 -19.58 -0.42 -5.09
N ASP A 778 -20.33 0.65 -4.92
CA ASP A 778 -19.82 1.93 -4.39
C ASP A 778 -19.58 1.92 -2.86
N ALA A 779 -19.97 0.87 -2.15
CA ALA A 779 -19.72 0.70 -0.73
C ALA A 779 -18.45 -0.13 -0.44
N LEU A 780 -17.84 -0.76 -1.46
CA LEU A 780 -16.70 -1.65 -1.33
C LEU A 780 -15.61 -1.32 -2.36
N ALA A 781 -14.34 -1.45 -2.01
CA ALA A 781 -13.19 -1.35 -2.90
C ALA A 781 -12.65 -2.74 -3.29
N VAL A 782 -13.56 -3.69 -3.45
CA VAL A 782 -13.28 -5.02 -3.98
C VAL A 782 -14.32 -5.41 -5.01
N VAL A 783 -14.00 -6.39 -5.82
CA VAL A 783 -14.89 -6.96 -6.84
C VAL A 783 -15.12 -8.44 -6.64
N SER A 784 -16.19 -8.96 -7.27
CA SER A 784 -16.45 -10.39 -7.37
C SER A 784 -16.45 -10.81 -8.84
N GLU A 785 -15.59 -11.74 -9.21
CA GLU A 785 -15.58 -12.36 -10.54
C GLU A 785 -16.37 -13.68 -10.54
N ARG A 786 -17.06 -13.98 -11.64
CA ARG A 786 -17.62 -15.29 -11.95
C ARG A 786 -17.49 -15.57 -13.45
N ILE A 787 -17.02 -16.75 -13.81
CA ILE A 787 -16.95 -17.20 -15.22
C ILE A 787 -18.07 -18.22 -15.47
N ILE A 788 -18.71 -18.12 -16.63
CA ILE A 788 -19.83 -18.97 -17.03
C ILE A 788 -19.60 -19.42 -18.47
N ASP A 789 -19.74 -20.70 -18.74
CA ASP A 789 -19.67 -21.22 -20.10
C ASP A 789 -21.01 -21.02 -20.82
N LEU A 790 -20.95 -20.53 -22.05
CA LEU A 790 -22.08 -20.34 -22.95
C LEU A 790 -21.89 -21.22 -24.18
N ASP A 791 -22.87 -22.08 -24.45
CA ASP A 791 -22.92 -22.94 -25.63
C ASP A 791 -23.57 -22.21 -26.80
N ILE A 792 -22.83 -22.03 -27.89
CA ILE A 792 -23.32 -21.41 -29.13
C ILE A 792 -23.78 -22.52 -30.08
N GLU A 793 -25.07 -22.52 -30.43
CA GLU A 793 -25.72 -23.48 -31.36
C GLU A 793 -26.03 -22.86 -32.72
#